data_AF-A0A9X3RDY7-F1
#
_entry.id   AF-A0A9X3RDY7-F1
#
_cell.length_a   1.000
_cell.length_b   1.000
_cell.length_c   1.000
_cell.angle_alpha   90.00
_cell.angle_beta   90.00
_cell.angle_gamma   90.00
#
_symmetry.space_group_name_H-M   'P 1'
#
loop_
_entity.id
_entity.type
_entity.pdbx_description
1 polymer ?
#
loop_
_entity_poly.entity_id
_entity_poly.type
_entity_poly.pdbx_seq_one_letter_code
_entity_poly.pdbx_strand_id
1 'polypeptide(L)'
;MDILDIVNSHLKDRELLVEDKLHDIVTKLNGGDSLEQLSSLYKVEPAIIKNYLKKENYYLDPNSNKWLKGNLKTEVGDYITTEQISTIPYKLFYGSNLTFIAQQTNVTITTLKESLKRFNYKKRWTYTYNANNQSIIHPDVLKIVHLINSKKYSLEDVAEHLKTDVNELKETLKAANFRKVWTLESNVEASTIETNIEGLKIVRDLDTGTLEYIITSGTKFYTSLQVNTILGINSNYYFNLSSNRFTMNKHFLQLNKEFANKINLAIPSLNATQFEMLYSEFGLKLLAELSNRNGNFIQFRELEYQKRDHQIENQNSITNNQIKNDEMIKNENGNIIKHATDKLQNVSYKQHTPLEKVIKDVESLEKIVNRLNNGESLYDVSNEFVINRKLRVPFVTNLQARLEYEGYLYNKEMKKWINSIKTEKELKNTKKIDTSKKELNIEEIISFLNKENSFVKVVDTFGIKNSELRLLLKSKGYKYDGFFKLWTRKDRNELLKKVSEDLKEGVQTLAELEQRGVNTSALTKEIQHHSVMNQINEKINKNNNEIENDNVDNISSDVTTSLSKCKNEKDVIKNDEHNENNSKNQQVFDVEETKLLRQMLLEWKAEKSSKAIKNDFNLEVTFRLNNKILKQIDNYSEENMISKSMVLEEALIQFFGNEKLLNNENGHIKMSEKDDRINQEKNLKIEKELVINNTANPNNWDLAKGNFLISSILNGTREGRTLKSIIEDVSNEIGISATACQSYWSNKVPEKYKEEFYAIKLDQELNWSDEDMKILNDLIFVEFAHLTPYEVLPIASNRLKRHIDVVRKKLFELQRSKRLKNN
;
A
#
# COMPACT_ATOMS: atom_id res chain seq x y z
N MET A 1 -21.99 26.12 -46.65
CA MET A 1 -22.50 25.67 -45.35
C MET A 1 -23.49 26.73 -44.93
N ASP A 2 -24.79 26.41 -44.96
CA ASP A 2 -25.87 27.37 -44.74
C ASP A 2 -26.04 27.62 -43.23
N ILE A 3 -26.23 28.87 -42.81
CA ILE A 3 -26.53 29.22 -41.42
C ILE A 3 -27.84 28.55 -40.97
N LEU A 4 -28.79 28.35 -41.89
CA LEU A 4 -30.02 27.62 -41.61
C LEU A 4 -29.78 26.14 -41.30
N ASP A 5 -28.76 25.50 -41.89
CA ASP A 5 -28.38 24.13 -41.57
C ASP A 5 -27.81 24.02 -40.16
N ILE A 6 -27.00 25.00 -39.73
CA ILE A 6 -26.42 25.05 -38.38
C ILE A 6 -27.50 25.31 -37.33
N VAL A 7 -28.41 26.24 -37.59
CA VAL A 7 -29.53 26.54 -36.68
C VAL A 7 -30.49 25.36 -36.59
N ASN A 8 -30.79 24.70 -37.72
CA ASN A 8 -31.64 23.51 -37.72
C ASN A 8 -30.99 22.30 -37.04
N SER A 9 -29.66 22.14 -37.12
CA SER A 9 -28.96 21.09 -36.35
C SER A 9 -29.05 21.38 -34.85
N HIS A 10 -28.83 22.62 -34.42
CA HIS A 10 -28.92 22.99 -33.01
C HIS A 10 -30.33 22.91 -32.42
N LEU A 11 -31.37 23.21 -33.22
CA LEU A 11 -32.76 23.04 -32.79
C LEU A 11 -33.13 21.55 -32.68
N LYS A 12 -32.65 20.70 -33.59
CA LYS A 12 -32.82 19.23 -33.47
C LYS A 12 -32.09 18.64 -32.28
N ASP A 13 -30.90 19.15 -31.96
CA ASP A 13 -30.15 18.73 -30.77
C ASP A 13 -30.92 19.04 -29.48
N ARG A 14 -31.63 20.17 -29.42
CA ARG A 14 -32.52 20.51 -28.29
C ARG A 14 -33.78 19.63 -28.23
N GLU A 15 -34.32 19.23 -29.37
CA GLU A 15 -35.52 18.39 -29.45
C GLU A 15 -35.25 16.93 -28.99
N LEU A 16 -33.98 16.51 -28.92
CA LEU A 16 -33.56 15.25 -28.31
C LEU A 16 -33.47 15.31 -26.77
N LEU A 17 -33.39 16.50 -26.18
CA LEU A 17 -33.20 16.69 -24.73
C LEU A 17 -34.49 16.55 -23.91
N VAL A 18 -35.57 16.02 -24.50
CA VAL A 18 -36.80 15.69 -23.76
C VAL A 18 -36.58 14.36 -23.04
N GLU A 19 -36.81 14.32 -21.72
CA GLU A 19 -36.57 13.14 -20.86
C GLU A 19 -37.20 11.86 -21.42
N ASP A 20 -38.36 11.95 -22.07
CA ASP A 20 -39.08 10.81 -22.65
C ASP A 20 -38.28 10.08 -23.74
N LYS A 21 -37.47 10.81 -24.52
CA LYS A 21 -36.66 10.20 -25.59
C LYS A 21 -35.43 9.47 -25.04
N LEU A 22 -34.91 9.90 -23.88
CA LEU A 22 -33.76 9.25 -23.26
C LEU A 22 -34.10 7.82 -22.82
N HIS A 23 -35.28 7.62 -22.23
CA HIS A 23 -35.73 6.29 -21.82
C HIS A 23 -35.90 5.35 -23.02
N ASP A 24 -36.45 5.83 -24.14
CA ASP A 24 -36.59 5.06 -25.38
C ASP A 24 -35.22 4.70 -26.00
N ILE A 25 -34.29 5.67 -26.07
CA ILE A 25 -32.91 5.45 -26.55
C ILE A 25 -32.22 4.35 -25.73
N VAL A 26 -32.26 4.42 -24.40
CA VAL A 26 -31.62 3.44 -23.53
C VAL A 26 -32.29 2.07 -23.65
N THR A 27 -33.61 2.02 -23.76
CA THR A 27 -34.36 0.78 -23.91
C THR A 27 -33.99 0.08 -25.22
N LYS A 28 -33.87 0.83 -26.32
CA LYS A 28 -33.46 0.30 -27.63
C LYS A 28 -32.01 -0.15 -27.67
N LEU A 29 -31.08 0.63 -27.11
CA LEU A 29 -29.69 0.20 -26.95
C LEU A 29 -29.58 -1.10 -26.16
N ASN A 30 -30.34 -1.23 -25.07
CA ASN A 30 -30.39 -2.45 -24.26
C ASN A 30 -31.14 -3.60 -24.93
N GLY A 31 -31.95 -3.30 -25.94
CA GLY A 31 -32.60 -4.26 -26.84
C GLY A 31 -31.69 -4.76 -27.97
N GLY A 32 -30.49 -4.20 -28.13
CA GLY A 32 -29.50 -4.59 -29.13
C GLY A 32 -29.35 -3.64 -30.31
N ASP A 33 -30.08 -2.52 -30.34
CA ASP A 33 -29.91 -1.52 -31.40
C ASP A 33 -28.51 -0.87 -31.29
N SER A 34 -27.87 -0.63 -32.43
CA SER A 34 -26.60 0.07 -32.50
C SER A 34 -26.79 1.59 -32.44
N LEU A 35 -25.72 2.33 -32.11
CA LEU A 35 -25.77 3.80 -32.12
C LEU A 35 -26.07 4.36 -33.52
N GLU A 36 -25.67 3.65 -34.59
CA GLU A 36 -25.93 4.00 -35.99
C GLU A 36 -27.41 3.81 -36.36
N GLN A 37 -28.04 2.75 -35.84
CA GLN A 37 -29.47 2.51 -36.04
C GLN A 37 -30.30 3.60 -35.35
N LEU A 38 -29.95 3.97 -34.12
CA LEU A 38 -30.62 5.05 -33.40
C LEU A 38 -30.32 6.42 -34.02
N SER A 39 -29.11 6.63 -34.52
CA SER A 39 -28.74 7.82 -35.27
C SER A 39 -29.65 8.02 -36.49
N SER A 40 -29.91 6.95 -37.22
CA SER A 40 -30.83 6.95 -38.38
C SER A 40 -32.28 7.21 -37.95
N LEU A 41 -32.71 6.59 -36.84
CA LEU A 41 -34.08 6.69 -36.33
C LEU A 41 -34.43 8.10 -35.83
N TYR A 42 -33.53 8.72 -35.06
CA TYR A 42 -33.74 10.05 -34.48
C TYR A 42 -33.18 11.18 -35.37
N LYS A 43 -32.53 10.86 -36.49
CA LYS A 43 -31.89 11.81 -37.43
C LYS A 43 -30.87 12.73 -36.74
N VAL A 44 -30.02 12.13 -35.89
CA VAL A 44 -28.91 12.79 -35.16
C VAL A 44 -27.65 11.98 -35.29
N GLU A 45 -26.48 12.61 -35.24
CA GLU A 45 -25.21 11.89 -35.30
C GLU A 45 -25.00 10.98 -34.06
N PRO A 46 -24.35 9.80 -34.22
CA PRO A 46 -24.10 8.87 -33.12
C PRO A 46 -23.35 9.52 -31.93
N ALA A 47 -22.46 10.48 -32.24
CA ALA A 47 -21.69 11.21 -31.23
C ALA A 47 -22.59 12.04 -30.29
N ILE A 48 -23.69 12.58 -30.81
CA ILE A 48 -24.65 13.39 -30.04
C ILE A 48 -25.43 12.51 -29.07
N ILE A 49 -25.90 11.34 -29.53
CA ILE A 49 -26.56 10.34 -28.68
C ILE A 49 -25.62 9.88 -27.55
N LYS A 50 -24.35 9.59 -27.89
CA LYS A 50 -23.33 9.18 -26.91
C LYS A 50 -23.04 10.28 -25.88
N ASN A 51 -22.94 11.53 -26.31
CA ASN A 51 -22.76 12.67 -25.41
C ASN A 51 -23.98 12.92 -24.53
N TYR A 52 -25.19 12.71 -25.06
CA TYR A 52 -26.43 12.84 -24.29
C TYR A 52 -26.54 11.77 -23.20
N LEU A 53 -26.27 10.50 -23.52
CA LEU A 53 -26.20 9.42 -22.53
C LEU A 53 -25.18 9.74 -21.43
N LYS A 54 -24.00 10.23 -21.81
CA LYS A 54 -22.96 10.63 -20.84
C LYS A 54 -23.41 11.79 -19.95
N LYS A 55 -24.07 12.80 -20.53
CA LYS A 55 -24.60 13.97 -19.79
C LYS A 55 -25.63 13.53 -18.74
N GLU A 56 -26.46 12.54 -19.09
CA GLU A 56 -27.51 11.97 -18.23
C GLU A 56 -27.01 10.82 -17.34
N ASN A 57 -25.68 10.66 -17.22
CA ASN A 57 -24.99 9.65 -16.41
C ASN A 57 -25.30 8.20 -16.77
N TYR A 58 -25.59 7.90 -18.03
CA TYR A 58 -25.63 6.52 -18.54
C TYR A 58 -24.25 6.06 -18.99
N TYR A 59 -23.88 4.82 -18.65
CA TYR A 59 -22.64 4.18 -19.10
C TYR A 59 -22.90 2.75 -19.57
N LEU A 60 -22.11 2.27 -20.53
CA LEU A 60 -22.16 0.90 -21.01
C LEU A 60 -21.40 -0.01 -20.03
N ASP A 61 -22.10 -0.91 -19.35
CA ASP A 61 -21.48 -1.94 -18.51
C ASP A 61 -20.82 -3.01 -19.40
N PRO A 62 -19.49 -3.19 -19.35
CA PRO A 62 -18.79 -4.14 -20.21
C PRO A 62 -19.16 -5.60 -19.93
N ASN A 63 -19.68 -5.93 -18.74
CA ASN A 63 -20.03 -7.32 -18.41
C ASN A 63 -21.40 -7.73 -18.95
N SER A 64 -22.38 -6.84 -18.88
CA SER A 64 -23.75 -7.11 -19.36
C SER A 64 -24.01 -6.61 -20.78
N ASN A 65 -23.11 -5.78 -21.33
CA ASN A 65 -23.30 -5.04 -22.57
C ASN A 65 -24.60 -4.21 -22.57
N LYS A 66 -24.97 -3.66 -21.40
CA LYS A 66 -26.15 -2.82 -21.21
C LYS A 66 -25.77 -1.43 -20.74
N TRP A 67 -26.49 -0.43 -21.20
CA TRP A 67 -26.46 0.94 -20.71
C TRP A 67 -27.21 1.03 -19.37
N LEU A 68 -26.50 1.42 -18.32
CA LEU A 68 -27.01 1.56 -16.95
C LEU A 68 -26.94 3.02 -16.51
N LYS A 69 -27.94 3.47 -15.73
CA LYS A 69 -27.94 4.82 -15.13
C LYS A 69 -27.07 4.82 -13.88
N GLY A 70 -26.04 5.66 -13.85
CA GLY A 70 -25.22 5.91 -12.66
C GLY A 70 -26.00 6.71 -11.62
N ASN A 71 -25.96 6.27 -10.37
CA ASN A 71 -26.55 7.03 -9.25
C ASN A 71 -25.69 8.26 -8.94
N LEU A 72 -26.21 9.45 -9.22
CA LEU A 72 -25.55 10.76 -9.09
C LEU A 72 -25.02 11.13 -7.69
N LYS A 73 -25.15 10.28 -6.66
CA LYS A 73 -24.65 10.54 -5.30
C LYS A 73 -23.68 9.50 -4.74
N THR A 74 -23.40 8.42 -5.47
CA THR A 74 -22.40 7.43 -5.09
C THR A 74 -21.71 6.97 -6.37
N GLU A 75 -20.38 7.09 -6.44
CA GLU A 75 -19.53 6.35 -7.39
C GLU A 75 -19.31 6.91 -8.81
N VAL A 76 -19.30 8.23 -9.02
CA VAL A 76 -18.46 8.81 -10.12
C VAL A 76 -16.98 8.88 -9.70
N GLY A 77 -16.65 8.52 -8.46
CA GLY A 77 -15.30 8.48 -7.92
C GLY A 77 -14.69 7.08 -7.72
N ASP A 78 -15.35 5.98 -8.11
CA ASP A 78 -14.89 4.63 -7.73
C ASP A 78 -14.54 3.70 -8.89
N TYR A 79 -14.44 4.20 -10.13
CA TYR A 79 -13.94 3.37 -11.23
C TYR A 79 -12.75 4.03 -11.91
N ILE A 80 -11.60 3.35 -11.83
CA ILE A 80 -10.40 3.70 -12.58
C ILE A 80 -10.63 3.31 -14.03
N THR A 81 -10.55 4.27 -14.94
CA THR A 81 -10.66 4.00 -16.38
C THR A 81 -9.48 3.16 -16.86
N THR A 82 -9.62 2.44 -17.98
CA THR A 82 -8.52 1.66 -18.58
C THR A 82 -7.29 2.52 -18.88
N GLU A 83 -7.50 3.78 -19.28
CA GLU A 83 -6.44 4.76 -19.48
C GLU A 83 -5.77 5.18 -18.17
N GLN A 84 -6.53 5.43 -17.10
CA GLN A 84 -5.94 5.71 -15.80
C GLN A 84 -5.17 4.49 -15.27
N ILE A 85 -5.68 3.27 -15.49
CA ILE A 85 -5.06 2.05 -15.01
C ILE A 85 -3.72 1.77 -15.68
N SER A 86 -3.59 2.06 -16.98
CA SER A 86 -2.35 1.87 -17.72
C SER A 86 -1.23 2.83 -17.28
N THR A 87 -1.57 3.97 -16.67
CA THR A 87 -0.58 4.90 -16.11
C THR A 87 -0.06 4.52 -14.71
N ILE A 88 -0.73 3.61 -14.00
CA ILE A 88 -0.39 3.25 -12.61
C ILE A 88 0.99 2.59 -12.50
N PRO A 89 1.39 1.61 -13.35
CA PRO A 89 2.73 1.02 -13.29
C PRO A 89 3.83 2.08 -13.42
N TYR A 90 3.66 3.05 -14.31
CA TYR A 90 4.57 4.19 -14.47
C TYR A 90 4.64 5.03 -13.19
N LYS A 91 3.51 5.42 -12.60
CA LYS A 91 3.51 6.21 -11.35
C LYS A 91 4.21 5.49 -10.19
N LEU A 92 4.01 4.17 -10.06
CA LEU A 92 4.70 3.35 -9.05
C LEU A 92 6.21 3.28 -9.28
N PHE A 93 6.64 3.23 -10.55
CA PHE A 93 8.05 3.20 -10.91
C PHE A 93 8.82 4.44 -10.42
N TYR A 94 8.19 5.62 -10.46
CA TYR A 94 8.77 6.86 -9.94
C TYR A 94 8.64 7.03 -8.42
N GLY A 95 8.37 5.95 -7.69
CA GLY A 95 8.38 5.95 -6.22
C GLY A 95 7.09 6.43 -5.58
N SER A 96 6.01 6.64 -6.37
CA SER A 96 4.69 6.84 -5.77
C SER A 96 4.25 5.55 -5.08
N ASN A 97 3.64 5.65 -3.90
CA ASN A 97 2.98 4.51 -3.29
C ASN A 97 1.52 4.40 -3.79
N LEU A 98 0.89 3.23 -3.62
CA LEU A 98 -0.49 3.02 -4.05
C LEU A 98 -1.47 3.99 -3.38
N THR A 99 -1.21 4.43 -2.15
CA THR A 99 -2.06 5.41 -1.45
C THR A 99 -2.06 6.76 -2.15
N PHE A 100 -0.89 7.24 -2.56
CA PHE A 100 -0.72 8.49 -3.29
C PHE A 100 -1.37 8.42 -4.68
N ILE A 101 -1.21 7.28 -5.36
CA ILE A 101 -1.86 7.07 -6.66
C ILE A 101 -3.38 7.07 -6.51
N ALA A 102 -3.91 6.39 -5.49
CA ALA A 102 -5.34 6.37 -5.17
C ALA A 102 -5.89 7.79 -4.96
N GLN A 103 -5.16 8.60 -4.17
CA GLN A 103 -5.48 10.02 -3.97
C GLN A 103 -5.47 10.83 -5.28
N GLN A 104 -4.45 10.66 -6.12
CA GLN A 104 -4.37 11.37 -7.41
C GLN A 104 -5.48 10.98 -8.40
N THR A 105 -5.89 9.71 -8.39
CA THR A 105 -7.00 9.23 -9.23
C THR A 105 -8.36 9.45 -8.60
N ASN A 106 -8.42 10.07 -7.41
CA ASN A 106 -9.62 10.28 -6.62
C ASN A 106 -10.43 9.00 -6.38
N VAL A 107 -9.74 7.87 -6.17
CA VAL A 107 -10.36 6.57 -5.83
C VAL A 107 -9.88 6.09 -4.47
N THR A 108 -10.63 5.23 -3.79
CA THR A 108 -10.12 4.61 -2.55
C THR A 108 -8.98 3.63 -2.85
N ILE A 109 -8.08 3.42 -1.88
CA ILE A 109 -7.00 2.43 -2.04
C ILE A 109 -7.53 1.00 -2.23
N THR A 110 -8.69 0.69 -1.67
CA THR A 110 -9.38 -0.60 -1.82
C THR A 110 -9.86 -0.76 -3.26
N THR A 111 -10.55 0.24 -3.78
CA THR A 111 -11.02 0.32 -5.17
C THR A 111 -9.87 0.19 -6.17
N LEU A 112 -8.75 0.88 -5.91
CA LEU A 112 -7.53 0.78 -6.72
C LEU A 112 -6.95 -0.63 -6.73
N LYS A 113 -6.86 -1.29 -5.56
CA LYS A 113 -6.36 -2.67 -5.45
C LYS A 113 -7.26 -3.67 -6.16
N GLU A 114 -8.57 -3.52 -6.01
CA GLU A 114 -9.56 -4.38 -6.69
C GLU A 114 -9.51 -4.19 -8.20
N SER A 115 -9.35 -2.95 -8.67
CA SER A 115 -9.17 -2.63 -10.08
C SER A 115 -7.89 -3.27 -10.62
N LEU A 116 -6.74 -3.06 -9.97
CA LEU A 116 -5.48 -3.71 -10.37
C LEU A 116 -5.60 -5.25 -10.42
N LYS A 117 -6.29 -5.85 -9.45
CA LYS A 117 -6.57 -7.29 -9.43
C LYS A 117 -7.48 -7.73 -10.58
N ARG A 118 -8.53 -6.96 -10.88
CA ARG A 118 -9.47 -7.21 -11.98
C ARG A 118 -8.76 -7.23 -13.34
N PHE A 119 -7.80 -6.33 -13.53
CA PHE A 119 -6.96 -6.26 -14.74
C PHE A 119 -5.73 -7.17 -14.67
N ASN A 120 -5.68 -8.10 -13.72
CA ASN A 120 -4.64 -9.12 -13.58
C ASN A 120 -3.21 -8.56 -13.44
N TYR A 121 -3.07 -7.38 -12.82
CA TYR A 121 -1.78 -6.83 -12.45
C TYR A 121 -1.21 -7.58 -11.24
N LYS A 122 0.02 -8.08 -11.39
CA LYS A 122 0.79 -8.75 -10.33
C LYS A 122 2.00 -7.91 -9.95
N LYS A 123 2.32 -7.89 -8.66
CA LYS A 123 3.56 -7.27 -8.17
C LYS A 123 4.74 -8.17 -8.49
N ARG A 124 5.80 -7.58 -9.04
CA ARG A 124 7.05 -8.28 -9.31
C ARG A 124 8.24 -7.38 -8.96
N TRP A 125 9.34 -8.01 -8.59
CA TRP A 125 10.61 -7.32 -8.41
C TRP A 125 11.36 -7.20 -9.74
N THR A 126 11.89 -6.01 -10.01
CA THR A 126 12.80 -5.72 -11.12
C THR A 126 14.03 -4.98 -10.60
N TYR A 127 15.10 -4.91 -11.39
CA TYR A 127 16.27 -4.09 -11.10
C TYR A 127 16.34 -2.90 -12.05
N THR A 128 16.59 -1.71 -11.51
CA THR A 128 16.65 -0.45 -12.26
C THR A 128 17.94 0.29 -11.95
N TYR A 129 18.53 0.90 -12.97
CA TYR A 129 19.74 1.71 -12.79
C TYR A 129 19.40 3.00 -12.06
N ASN A 130 20.16 3.33 -11.02
CA ASN A 130 20.04 4.59 -10.33
C ASN A 130 20.86 5.66 -11.08
N ALA A 131 20.16 6.48 -11.88
CA ALA A 131 20.74 7.47 -12.79
C ALA A 131 21.58 8.58 -12.12
N ASN A 132 21.60 8.66 -10.79
CA ASN A 132 22.34 9.69 -10.07
C ASN A 132 23.86 9.44 -10.01
N ASN A 133 24.36 8.27 -10.40
CA ASN A 133 25.79 8.05 -10.63
C ASN A 133 26.05 7.76 -12.10
N GLN A 134 27.10 8.36 -12.66
CA GLN A 134 27.56 8.13 -14.03
C GLN A 134 28.62 7.02 -14.09
N SER A 135 28.36 5.85 -13.51
CA SER A 135 29.30 4.72 -13.62
C SER A 135 29.11 3.98 -14.94
N ILE A 136 30.20 3.66 -15.63
CA ILE A 136 30.21 2.77 -16.80
C ILE A 136 29.66 1.41 -16.36
N ILE A 137 28.57 0.95 -16.99
CA ILE A 137 27.92 -0.31 -16.61
C ILE A 137 28.64 -1.48 -17.29
N HIS A 138 29.11 -2.44 -16.51
CA HIS A 138 29.77 -3.64 -17.03
C HIS A 138 28.77 -4.52 -17.82
N PRO A 139 29.13 -5.10 -18.97
CA PRO A 139 28.24 -5.95 -19.78
C PRO A 139 27.60 -7.12 -19.02
N ASP A 140 28.32 -7.72 -18.07
CA ASP A 140 27.80 -8.83 -17.25
C ASP A 140 26.63 -8.40 -16.36
N VAL A 141 26.65 -7.16 -15.85
CA VAL A 141 25.54 -6.57 -15.09
C VAL A 141 24.31 -6.45 -15.97
N LEU A 142 24.49 -6.02 -17.22
CA LEU A 142 23.39 -5.91 -18.20
C LEU A 142 22.78 -7.28 -18.50
N LYS A 143 23.61 -8.34 -18.60
CA LYS A 143 23.14 -9.72 -18.77
C LYS A 143 22.32 -10.21 -17.57
N ILE A 144 22.78 -9.94 -16.34
CA ILE A 144 22.05 -10.25 -15.10
C ILE A 144 20.69 -9.54 -15.12
N VAL A 145 20.68 -8.23 -15.38
CA VAL A 145 19.45 -7.42 -15.42
C VAL A 145 18.50 -7.90 -16.51
N HIS A 146 18.99 -8.30 -17.69
CA HIS A 146 18.16 -8.87 -18.75
C HIS A 146 17.46 -10.16 -18.33
N LEU A 147 18.19 -11.09 -17.71
CA LEU A 147 17.60 -12.34 -17.25
C LEU A 147 16.51 -12.07 -16.20
N ILE A 148 16.77 -11.15 -15.26
CA ILE A 148 15.78 -10.81 -14.22
C ILE A 148 14.57 -10.08 -14.81
N ASN A 149 14.79 -9.04 -15.62
CA ASN A 149 13.73 -8.14 -16.07
C ASN A 149 12.97 -8.65 -17.31
N SER A 150 13.67 -9.22 -18.30
CA SER A 150 13.04 -9.67 -19.55
C SER A 150 12.67 -11.16 -19.51
N LYS A 151 13.57 -12.02 -18.99
CA LYS A 151 13.30 -13.46 -18.90
C LYS A 151 12.50 -13.87 -17.66
N LYS A 152 12.21 -12.90 -16.78
CA LYS A 152 11.46 -13.09 -15.53
C LYS A 152 12.12 -14.08 -14.56
N TYR A 153 13.44 -14.23 -14.63
CA TYR A 153 14.18 -15.09 -13.72
C TYR A 153 14.22 -14.47 -12.33
N SER A 154 14.08 -15.29 -11.28
CA SER A 154 14.44 -14.88 -9.93
C SER A 154 15.95 -14.67 -9.85
N LEU A 155 16.44 -14.02 -8.79
CA LEU A 155 17.88 -13.82 -8.64
C LEU A 155 18.59 -15.17 -8.44
N GLU A 156 17.90 -16.11 -7.81
CA GLU A 156 18.29 -17.50 -7.63
C GLU A 156 18.38 -18.24 -8.98
N ASP A 157 17.38 -18.08 -9.86
CA ASP A 157 17.41 -18.67 -11.20
C ASP A 157 18.56 -18.08 -12.04
N VAL A 158 18.85 -16.78 -11.90
CA VAL A 158 20.01 -16.16 -12.56
C VAL A 158 21.33 -16.68 -11.99
N ALA A 159 21.42 -16.87 -10.68
CA ALA A 159 22.59 -17.43 -10.02
C ALA A 159 22.86 -18.86 -10.51
N GLU A 160 21.83 -19.68 -10.61
CA GLU A 160 21.91 -21.03 -11.16
C GLU A 160 22.30 -21.00 -12.65
N HIS A 161 21.64 -20.15 -13.45
CA HIS A 161 21.89 -20.02 -14.89
C HIS A 161 23.32 -19.56 -15.21
N LEU A 162 23.87 -18.65 -14.40
CA LEU A 162 25.22 -18.10 -14.55
C LEU A 162 26.27 -18.88 -13.74
N LYS A 163 25.87 -19.91 -12.97
CA LYS A 163 26.74 -20.69 -12.06
C LYS A 163 27.55 -19.83 -11.10
N THR A 164 26.90 -18.86 -10.47
CA THR A 164 27.48 -17.90 -9.50
C THR A 164 26.68 -17.90 -8.20
N ASP A 165 27.23 -17.35 -7.13
CA ASP A 165 26.52 -17.23 -5.86
C ASP A 165 25.49 -16.08 -5.90
N VAL A 166 24.33 -16.29 -5.26
CA VAL A 166 23.27 -15.28 -5.20
C VAL A 166 23.76 -13.99 -4.54
N ASN A 167 24.64 -14.06 -3.53
CA ASN A 167 25.16 -12.87 -2.86
C ASN A 167 26.18 -12.13 -3.73
N GLU A 168 26.96 -12.85 -4.53
CA GLU A 168 27.86 -12.25 -5.52
C GLU A 168 27.08 -11.44 -6.56
N LEU A 169 25.95 -11.97 -7.04
CA LEU A 169 25.05 -11.22 -7.94
C LEU A 169 24.44 -9.97 -7.28
N LYS A 170 24.06 -10.06 -5.99
CA LYS A 170 23.55 -8.89 -5.24
C LYS A 170 24.59 -7.80 -5.12
N GLU A 171 25.81 -8.15 -4.72
CA GLU A 171 26.90 -7.19 -4.60
C GLU A 171 27.31 -6.63 -5.96
N THR A 172 27.29 -7.45 -7.03
CA THR A 172 27.52 -7.00 -8.41
C THR A 172 26.49 -5.97 -8.87
N LEU A 173 25.20 -6.23 -8.67
CA LEU A 173 24.12 -5.30 -9.00
C LEU A 173 24.22 -4.01 -8.17
N LYS A 174 24.52 -4.13 -6.87
CA LYS A 174 24.66 -2.99 -5.95
C LYS A 174 25.87 -2.13 -6.30
N ALA A 175 27.02 -2.74 -6.60
CA ALA A 175 28.23 -2.04 -7.03
C ALA A 175 28.02 -1.30 -8.36
N ALA A 176 27.22 -1.87 -9.26
CA ALA A 176 26.81 -1.23 -10.50
C ALA A 176 25.66 -0.22 -10.34
N ASN A 177 25.29 0.13 -9.08
CA ASN A 177 24.25 1.09 -8.74
C ASN A 177 22.85 0.71 -9.27
N PHE A 178 22.58 -0.59 -9.43
CA PHE A 178 21.23 -1.08 -9.67
C PHE A 178 20.50 -1.28 -8.35
N ARG A 179 19.27 -0.79 -8.29
CA ARG A 179 18.38 -0.97 -7.13
C ARG A 179 17.21 -1.87 -7.49
N LYS A 180 16.79 -2.65 -6.50
CA LYS A 180 15.61 -3.50 -6.58
C LYS A 180 14.35 -2.64 -6.40
N VAL A 181 13.40 -2.71 -7.34
CA VAL A 181 12.17 -1.90 -7.34
C VAL A 181 10.96 -2.80 -7.60
N TRP A 182 9.84 -2.48 -6.95
CA TRP A 182 8.55 -3.12 -7.23
C TRP A 182 7.94 -2.54 -8.50
N THR A 183 7.52 -3.41 -9.42
CA THR A 183 6.71 -3.04 -10.58
C THR A 183 5.39 -3.81 -10.55
N LEU A 184 4.37 -3.26 -11.22
CA LEU A 184 3.13 -3.96 -11.52
C LEU A 184 3.17 -4.42 -12.96
N GLU A 185 2.98 -5.72 -13.19
CA GLU A 185 2.97 -6.33 -14.51
C GLU A 185 1.60 -6.96 -14.77
N SER A 186 0.99 -6.63 -15.91
CA SER A 186 -0.26 -7.23 -16.35
C SER A 186 0.01 -8.57 -17.05
N ASN A 187 -0.80 -9.58 -16.77
CA ASN A 187 -0.81 -10.85 -17.51
C ASN A 187 -1.46 -10.74 -18.90
N VAL A 188 -2.17 -9.66 -19.19
CA VAL A 188 -2.69 -9.38 -20.54
C VAL A 188 -1.50 -9.00 -21.40
N GLU A 189 -1.20 -9.80 -22.43
CA GLU A 189 -0.20 -9.44 -23.42
C GLU A 189 -0.47 -8.00 -23.88
N ALA A 190 0.53 -7.13 -23.74
CA ALA A 190 0.43 -5.72 -24.13
C ALA A 190 -0.03 -5.55 -25.60
N SER A 191 0.08 -6.61 -26.41
CA SER A 191 -0.37 -6.73 -27.81
C SER A 191 -1.85 -6.39 -28.06
N THR A 192 -2.71 -6.36 -27.05
CA THR A 192 -4.15 -6.10 -27.23
C THR A 192 -4.59 -4.65 -27.02
N ILE A 193 -3.67 -3.76 -26.59
CA ILE A 193 -3.95 -2.32 -26.52
C ILE A 193 -3.37 -1.69 -27.79
N GLU A 194 -4.18 -1.61 -28.86
CA GLU A 194 -3.86 -0.81 -30.04
C GLU A 194 -3.81 0.68 -29.66
N THR A 195 -2.66 1.17 -29.19
CA THR A 195 -2.38 2.60 -29.23
C THR A 195 -2.08 2.96 -30.68
N ASN A 196 -3.05 3.59 -31.35
CA ASN A 196 -2.91 4.09 -32.70
C ASN A 196 -1.91 5.27 -32.68
N ILE A 197 -0.65 5.05 -33.09
CA ILE A 197 0.43 6.05 -33.05
C ILE A 197 0.54 6.72 -34.41
N GLU A 198 -0.52 7.41 -34.81
CA GLU A 198 -0.43 8.38 -35.88
C GLU A 198 0.20 9.69 -35.34
N GLY A 199 1.18 10.24 -36.06
CA GLY A 199 1.70 11.59 -35.80
C GLY A 199 3.03 11.70 -35.03
N LEU A 200 3.92 10.70 -35.10
CA LEU A 200 5.27 10.78 -34.52
C LEU A 200 6.12 11.84 -35.27
N LYS A 201 6.54 12.91 -34.57
CA LYS A 201 7.38 14.00 -35.11
C LYS A 201 8.64 14.14 -34.28
N ILE A 202 9.80 14.21 -34.93
CA ILE A 202 11.10 14.42 -34.26
C ILE A 202 11.52 15.87 -34.46
N VAL A 203 11.89 16.56 -33.38
CA VAL A 203 12.41 17.93 -33.40
C VAL A 203 13.90 17.94 -33.12
N ARG A 204 14.66 18.68 -33.95
CA ARG A 204 16.11 18.83 -33.86
C ARG A 204 16.51 20.28 -33.81
N ASP A 205 17.59 20.55 -33.08
CA ASP A 205 18.37 21.78 -33.19
C ASP A 205 19.29 21.66 -34.41
N LEU A 206 19.23 22.65 -35.30
CA LEU A 206 19.94 22.63 -36.58
C LEU A 206 21.41 23.02 -36.47
N ASP A 207 21.75 23.87 -35.50
CA ASP A 207 23.12 24.38 -35.32
C ASP A 207 24.02 23.31 -34.73
N THR A 208 23.47 22.50 -33.83
CA THR A 208 24.20 21.44 -33.11
C THR A 208 23.93 20.04 -33.64
N GLY A 209 22.88 19.88 -34.47
CA GLY A 209 22.38 18.57 -34.90
C GLY A 209 21.76 17.75 -33.77
N THR A 210 21.61 18.32 -32.57
CA THR A 210 21.11 17.61 -31.39
C THR A 210 19.60 17.37 -31.48
N LEU A 211 19.19 16.17 -31.11
CA LEU A 211 17.79 15.80 -31.11
C LEU A 211 17.15 16.37 -29.85
N GLU A 212 16.26 17.36 -29.98
CA GLU A 212 15.70 18.07 -28.82
C GLU A 212 14.61 17.26 -28.12
N TYR A 213 13.65 16.73 -28.90
CA TYR A 213 12.57 15.90 -28.37
C TYR A 213 11.78 15.17 -29.47
N ILE A 214 11.09 14.10 -29.07
CA ILE A 214 10.13 13.35 -29.90
C ILE A 214 8.71 13.72 -29.47
N ILE A 215 7.81 13.96 -30.42
CA ILE A 215 6.40 14.27 -30.20
C ILE A 215 5.57 13.10 -30.73
N THR A 216 4.59 12.63 -29.96
CA THR A 216 3.53 11.72 -30.43
C THR A 216 2.18 12.35 -30.12
N SER A 217 1.27 12.35 -31.10
CA SER A 217 -0.10 12.89 -30.96
C SER A 217 -0.17 14.33 -30.41
N GLY A 218 0.83 15.17 -30.73
CA GLY A 218 0.91 16.57 -30.26
C GLY A 218 1.57 16.78 -28.88
N THR A 219 1.92 15.70 -28.17
CA THR A 219 2.58 15.74 -26.86
C THR A 219 4.07 15.44 -26.93
N LYS A 220 4.91 16.26 -26.28
CA LYS A 220 6.36 16.01 -26.15
C LYS A 220 6.59 14.79 -25.25
N PHE A 221 7.28 13.79 -25.77
CA PHE A 221 7.36 12.46 -25.18
C PHE A 221 8.75 12.10 -24.64
N TYR A 222 9.83 12.62 -25.24
CA TYR A 222 11.20 12.39 -24.77
C TYR A 222 12.05 13.66 -24.88
N THR A 223 12.90 13.95 -23.90
CA THR A 223 13.91 15.03 -23.95
C THR A 223 15.20 14.58 -24.65
N SER A 224 16.03 15.53 -25.09
CA SER A 224 17.31 15.27 -25.75
C SER A 224 18.23 14.36 -24.95
N LEU A 225 18.29 14.58 -23.64
CA LEU A 225 19.06 13.77 -22.70
C LEU A 225 18.54 12.32 -22.69
N GLN A 226 17.22 12.13 -22.59
CA GLN A 226 16.62 10.80 -22.60
C GLN A 226 16.88 10.09 -23.93
N VAL A 227 16.74 10.78 -25.07
CA VAL A 227 17.03 10.20 -26.39
C VAL A 227 18.50 9.83 -26.53
N ASN A 228 19.43 10.70 -26.12
CA ASN A 228 20.87 10.44 -26.20
C ASN A 228 21.30 9.31 -25.26
N THR A 229 20.75 9.25 -24.05
CA THR A 229 21.00 8.16 -23.08
C THR A 229 20.39 6.84 -23.53
N ILE A 230 19.21 6.86 -24.17
CA ILE A 230 18.53 5.66 -24.68
C ILE A 230 19.24 5.10 -25.91
N LEU A 231 19.74 5.96 -26.81
CA LEU A 231 20.32 5.50 -28.07
C LEU A 231 21.85 5.35 -28.02
N GLY A 232 22.54 5.89 -27.02
CA GLY A 232 24.00 5.83 -26.91
C GLY A 232 24.73 6.52 -28.07
N ILE A 233 24.09 7.47 -28.74
CA ILE A 233 24.61 8.10 -29.96
C ILE A 233 25.35 9.39 -29.62
N ASN A 234 26.58 9.52 -30.12
CA ASN A 234 27.29 10.79 -30.17
C ASN A 234 26.61 11.70 -31.20
N SER A 235 26.08 12.86 -30.77
CA SER A 235 25.28 13.80 -31.57
C SER A 235 25.94 14.25 -32.89
N ASN A 236 27.26 14.15 -32.99
CA ASN A 236 28.02 14.50 -34.19
C ASN A 236 27.75 13.58 -35.40
N TYR A 237 27.20 12.38 -35.21
CA TYR A 237 27.04 11.39 -36.29
C TYR A 237 25.98 11.77 -37.34
N TYR A 238 24.96 12.55 -36.97
CA TYR A 238 23.88 12.95 -37.90
C TYR A 238 24.14 14.26 -38.65
N PHE A 239 25.15 15.03 -38.22
CA PHE A 239 25.51 16.32 -38.85
C PHE A 239 25.86 16.15 -40.34
N ASN A 240 26.35 14.97 -40.74
CA ASN A 240 26.80 14.70 -42.11
C ASN A 240 25.72 14.19 -43.06
N LEU A 241 24.49 13.94 -42.60
CA LEU A 241 23.40 13.38 -43.43
C LEU A 241 22.43 14.43 -43.99
N SER A 242 22.50 15.70 -43.57
CA SER A 242 21.54 16.73 -43.96
C SER A 242 22.16 18.04 -44.46
N SER A 243 23.33 17.97 -45.10
CA SER A 243 23.89 19.13 -45.79
C SER A 243 23.25 19.31 -47.16
N ASN A 244 22.07 19.94 -47.21
CA ASN A 244 21.73 20.87 -48.30
C ASN A 244 20.52 21.75 -47.98
N ARG A 245 20.85 23.00 -47.60
CA ARG A 245 20.05 24.24 -47.56
C ARG A 245 18.80 24.23 -46.67
N PHE A 246 18.31 25.45 -46.43
CA PHE A 246 17.04 25.86 -45.81
C PHE A 246 17.15 26.55 -44.44
N THR A 247 16.51 27.72 -44.39
CA THR A 247 16.51 28.75 -43.35
C THR A 247 15.18 28.76 -42.60
N MET A 248 15.15 28.23 -41.37
CA MET A 248 14.33 28.62 -40.19
C MET A 248 14.59 27.60 -39.05
N ASN A 249 14.87 28.07 -37.83
CA ASN A 249 15.58 27.32 -36.78
C ASN A 249 14.88 26.11 -36.10
N LYS A 250 13.76 25.60 -36.61
CA LYS A 250 13.13 24.35 -36.10
C LYS A 250 12.42 23.61 -37.24
N HIS A 251 12.73 22.32 -37.42
CA HIS A 251 12.07 21.48 -38.42
C HIS A 251 11.47 20.21 -37.82
N PHE A 252 10.38 19.75 -38.44
CA PHE A 252 9.70 18.50 -38.13
C PHE A 252 10.08 17.47 -39.19
N LEU A 253 10.76 16.39 -38.79
CA LEU A 253 10.98 15.25 -39.67
C LEU A 253 9.76 14.32 -39.60
N GLN A 254 9.09 14.13 -40.74
CA GLN A 254 8.06 13.11 -40.92
C GLN A 254 8.74 11.82 -41.38
N LEU A 255 8.63 10.77 -40.58
CA LEU A 255 9.27 9.48 -40.89
C LEU A 255 8.58 8.84 -42.09
N ASN A 256 9.35 8.20 -42.97
CA ASN A 256 8.79 7.48 -44.10
C ASN A 256 7.91 6.31 -43.61
N LYS A 257 6.91 5.93 -44.40
CA LYS A 257 5.89 4.94 -44.05
C LYS A 257 6.45 3.55 -43.74
N GLU A 258 7.55 3.14 -44.37
CA GLU A 258 8.21 1.86 -44.14
C GLU A 258 8.94 1.85 -42.78
N PHE A 259 9.61 2.95 -42.43
CA PHE A 259 10.26 3.13 -41.13
C PHE A 259 9.22 3.31 -40.00
N ALA A 260 8.14 4.05 -40.26
CA ALA A 260 7.01 4.19 -39.36
C ALA A 260 6.29 2.84 -39.13
N ASN A 261 6.19 1.99 -40.15
CA ASN A 261 5.62 0.64 -40.02
C ASN A 261 6.53 -0.32 -39.25
N LYS A 262 7.86 -0.25 -39.43
CA LYS A 262 8.83 -1.02 -38.63
C LYS A 262 8.80 -0.60 -37.15
N ILE A 263 8.59 0.70 -36.90
CA ILE A 263 8.36 1.25 -35.57
C ILE A 263 6.99 0.79 -35.03
N ASN A 264 5.89 0.92 -35.78
CA ASN A 264 4.56 0.48 -35.36
C ASN A 264 4.44 -1.02 -35.11
N LEU A 265 5.19 -1.87 -35.79
CA LEU A 265 5.26 -3.31 -35.50
C LEU A 265 6.02 -3.61 -34.19
N ALA A 266 6.89 -2.69 -33.74
CA ALA A 266 7.65 -2.81 -32.50
C ALA A 266 6.96 -2.15 -31.28
N ILE A 267 5.88 -1.39 -31.48
CA ILE A 267 5.24 -0.57 -30.42
C ILE A 267 4.04 -1.20 -29.67
N PRO A 268 3.32 -2.27 -30.07
CA PRO A 268 2.21 -2.79 -29.27
C PRO A 268 2.65 -3.25 -27.85
N SER A 269 3.95 -3.47 -27.63
CA SER A 269 4.56 -3.77 -26.33
C SER A 269 4.99 -2.55 -25.48
N LEU A 270 4.92 -1.32 -25.99
CA LEU A 270 5.68 -0.18 -25.46
C LEU A 270 5.05 0.55 -24.25
N ASN A 271 3.85 0.17 -23.80
CA ASN A 271 3.35 0.59 -22.48
C ASN A 271 4.03 -0.18 -21.32
N ALA A 272 4.64 -1.34 -21.59
CA ALA A 272 5.41 -2.12 -20.63
C ALA A 272 6.92 -2.09 -20.92
N THR A 273 7.33 -1.82 -22.17
CA THR A 273 8.71 -2.06 -22.63
C THR A 273 9.51 -0.78 -22.92
N GLN A 274 9.43 0.23 -22.04
CA GLN A 274 10.34 1.39 -22.08
C GLN A 274 11.81 1.02 -21.79
N PHE A 275 12.10 -0.22 -21.36
CA PHE A 275 13.45 -0.74 -21.12
C PHE A 275 13.78 -2.02 -21.90
N GLU A 276 12.82 -2.90 -22.21
CA GLU A 276 13.15 -4.24 -22.74
C GLU A 276 13.69 -4.24 -24.18
N MET A 277 13.39 -3.19 -24.98
CA MET A 277 13.90 -3.12 -26.35
C MET A 277 15.44 -3.05 -26.38
N LEU A 278 16.06 -2.33 -25.44
CA LEU A 278 17.53 -2.19 -25.31
C LEU A 278 18.24 -3.48 -24.90
N TYR A 279 17.51 -4.45 -24.35
CA TYR A 279 18.06 -5.72 -23.87
C TYR A 279 17.56 -6.93 -24.67
N SER A 280 16.70 -6.72 -25.67
CA SER A 280 16.24 -7.79 -26.54
C SER A 280 17.31 -8.17 -27.56
N GLU A 281 17.36 -9.45 -27.96
CA GLU A 281 18.26 -9.93 -29.01
C GLU A 281 18.09 -9.13 -30.31
N PHE A 282 16.87 -8.68 -30.62
CA PHE A 282 16.58 -7.83 -31.76
C PHE A 282 17.14 -6.40 -31.61
N GLY A 283 17.02 -5.78 -30.43
CA GLY A 283 17.62 -4.47 -30.15
C GLY A 283 19.15 -4.49 -30.15
N LEU A 284 19.75 -5.58 -29.66
CA LEU A 284 21.20 -5.81 -29.75
C LEU A 284 21.65 -6.08 -31.20
N LYS A 285 20.87 -6.81 -32.00
CA LYS A 285 21.13 -6.99 -33.44
C LYS A 285 21.01 -5.68 -34.21
N LEU A 286 20.01 -4.85 -33.90
CA LEU A 286 19.84 -3.53 -34.48
C LEU A 286 21.01 -2.61 -34.13
N LEU A 287 21.47 -2.60 -32.88
CA LEU A 287 22.68 -1.87 -32.45
C LEU A 287 23.93 -2.38 -33.18
N ALA A 288 24.09 -3.70 -33.33
CA ALA A 288 25.21 -4.31 -34.05
C ALA A 288 25.18 -4.01 -35.56
N GLU A 289 24.03 -4.04 -36.22
CA GLU A 289 23.87 -3.68 -37.63
C GLU A 289 24.13 -2.19 -37.88
N LEU A 290 23.73 -1.33 -36.95
CA LEU A 290 23.99 0.11 -37.00
C LEU A 290 25.47 0.43 -36.75
N SER A 291 26.18 -0.36 -35.93
CA SER A 291 27.62 -0.23 -35.73
C SER A 291 28.46 -0.83 -36.87
N ASN A 292 27.92 -1.80 -37.63
CA ASN A 292 28.65 -2.57 -38.63
C ASN A 292 28.73 -1.92 -40.03
N ARG A 293 28.14 -0.73 -40.25
CA ARG A 293 28.04 -0.17 -41.61
C ARG A 293 29.20 0.70 -42.10
N ASN A 294 30.25 1.02 -41.34
CA ASN A 294 31.45 1.68 -41.91
C ASN A 294 32.73 1.35 -41.11
N GLY A 295 33.70 0.72 -41.77
CA GLY A 295 34.77 -0.07 -41.15
C GLY A 295 35.98 0.69 -40.58
N ASN A 296 36.60 0.06 -39.58
CA ASN A 296 38.03 -0.27 -39.62
C ASN A 296 38.28 -1.50 -38.73
N PHE A 297 38.92 -2.49 -39.34
CA PHE A 297 39.11 -3.83 -38.86
C PHE A 297 40.57 -3.97 -38.43
N ILE A 298 40.86 -3.95 -37.12
CA ILE A 298 42.03 -4.56 -36.46
C ILE A 298 41.64 -4.61 -34.97
N GLN A 299 41.19 -5.77 -34.48
CA GLN A 299 41.38 -6.28 -33.09
C GLN A 299 40.42 -7.42 -32.71
N PHE A 300 39.33 -7.68 -33.44
CA PHE A 300 38.45 -8.82 -33.12
C PHE A 300 38.83 -10.15 -33.80
N ARG A 301 39.57 -10.12 -34.93
CA ARG A 301 40.07 -11.36 -35.58
C ARG A 301 41.27 -11.99 -34.87
N GLU A 302 42.12 -11.21 -34.20
CA GLU A 302 43.27 -11.74 -33.45
C GLU A 302 42.83 -12.50 -32.19
N LEU A 303 41.75 -12.08 -31.54
CA LEU A 303 41.17 -12.79 -30.40
C LEU A 303 40.45 -14.09 -30.78
N GLU A 304 39.89 -14.18 -32.00
CA GLU A 304 39.32 -15.43 -32.52
C GLU A 304 40.40 -16.42 -32.99
N TYR A 305 41.51 -15.93 -33.57
CA TYR A 305 42.65 -16.78 -33.92
C TYR A 305 43.37 -17.30 -32.67
N GLN A 306 43.63 -16.45 -31.68
CA GLN A 306 44.23 -16.88 -30.40
C GLN A 306 43.33 -17.84 -29.62
N LYS A 307 42.00 -17.71 -29.70
CA LYS A 307 41.06 -18.67 -29.11
C LYS A 307 41.00 -20.00 -29.87
N ARG A 308 41.16 -20.00 -31.20
CA ARG A 308 41.26 -21.25 -31.98
C ARG A 308 42.58 -21.96 -31.73
N ASP A 309 43.68 -21.24 -31.65
CA ASP A 309 45.00 -21.84 -31.42
C ASP A 309 45.11 -22.40 -29.98
N HIS A 310 44.54 -21.71 -28.98
CA HIS A 310 44.43 -22.26 -27.61
C HIS A 310 43.43 -23.42 -27.48
N GLN A 311 42.38 -23.48 -28.32
CA GLN A 311 41.46 -24.61 -28.33
C GLN A 311 42.06 -25.83 -29.04
N ILE A 312 42.89 -25.63 -30.06
CA ILE A 312 43.64 -26.70 -30.75
C ILE A 312 44.76 -27.23 -29.84
N GLU A 313 45.48 -26.37 -29.11
CA GLU A 313 46.47 -26.81 -28.11
C GLU A 313 45.83 -27.56 -26.92
N ASN A 314 44.67 -27.12 -26.45
CA ASN A 314 43.94 -27.83 -25.37
C ASN A 314 43.29 -29.13 -25.85
N GLN A 315 42.83 -29.23 -27.09
CA GLN A 315 42.35 -30.51 -27.63
C GLN A 315 43.51 -31.49 -27.87
N ASN A 316 44.68 -31.01 -28.31
CA ASN A 316 45.86 -31.87 -28.48
C ASN A 316 46.46 -32.32 -27.13
N SER A 317 46.36 -31.51 -26.07
CA SER A 317 46.79 -31.91 -24.72
C SER A 317 45.83 -32.90 -24.05
N ILE A 318 44.52 -32.79 -24.31
CA ILE A 318 43.51 -33.75 -23.82
C ILE A 318 43.62 -35.09 -24.55
N THR A 319 43.83 -35.08 -25.87
CA THR A 319 43.99 -36.33 -26.65
C THR A 319 45.30 -37.07 -26.30
N ASN A 320 46.40 -36.35 -26.06
CA ASN A 320 47.68 -36.96 -25.65
C ASN A 320 47.68 -37.46 -24.19
N ASN A 321 46.88 -36.85 -23.30
CA ASN A 321 46.71 -37.33 -21.92
C ASN A 321 45.74 -38.50 -21.81
N GLN A 322 44.74 -38.61 -22.71
CA GLN A 322 43.88 -39.80 -22.79
C GLN A 322 44.61 -41.01 -23.36
N ILE A 323 45.48 -40.83 -24.36
CA ILE A 323 46.30 -41.92 -24.91
C ILE A 323 47.33 -42.43 -23.88
N LYS A 324 47.91 -41.55 -23.04
CA LYS A 324 48.81 -41.96 -21.94
C LYS A 324 48.09 -42.65 -20.77
N ASN A 325 46.84 -42.29 -20.49
CA ASN A 325 46.07 -42.90 -19.40
C ASN A 325 45.50 -44.27 -19.80
N ASP A 326 45.14 -44.48 -21.07
CA ASP A 326 44.65 -45.77 -21.55
C ASP A 326 45.77 -46.82 -21.71
N GLU A 327 47.03 -46.39 -21.88
CA GLU A 327 48.20 -47.27 -21.83
C GLU A 327 48.64 -47.62 -20.39
N MET A 328 48.37 -46.77 -19.39
CA MET A 328 48.64 -47.09 -17.98
C MET A 328 47.59 -48.01 -17.33
N ILE A 329 46.37 -48.09 -17.84
CA ILE A 329 45.29 -48.93 -17.26
C ILE A 329 45.41 -50.41 -17.67
N LYS A 330 46.35 -50.78 -18.55
CA LYS A 330 46.58 -52.19 -18.93
C LYS A 330 47.62 -52.96 -18.11
N ASN A 331 48.31 -52.32 -17.17
CA ASN A 331 49.23 -53.04 -16.29
C ASN A 331 48.91 -52.76 -14.83
N GLU A 332 48.89 -53.86 -14.07
CA GLU A 332 48.85 -53.94 -12.61
C GLU A 332 47.45 -53.90 -11.97
N ASN A 333 46.85 -55.11 -11.93
CA ASN A 333 46.52 -55.85 -10.70
C ASN A 333 46.28 -54.97 -9.45
N GLY A 334 45.18 -55.10 -8.72
CA GLY A 334 44.46 -56.32 -8.41
C GLY A 334 44.20 -56.35 -6.90
N ASN A 335 43.05 -56.86 -6.51
CA ASN A 335 42.67 -57.22 -5.13
C ASN A 335 42.77 -56.11 -4.08
N ILE A 336 41.65 -55.47 -3.80
CA ILE A 336 40.98 -55.42 -2.48
C ILE A 336 39.63 -54.76 -2.74
N ILE A 337 38.54 -55.50 -2.56
CA ILE A 337 37.19 -55.09 -2.12
C ILE A 337 36.28 -56.29 -2.44
N LYS A 338 36.21 -57.25 -1.52
CA LYS A 338 35.19 -58.30 -1.51
C LYS A 338 34.57 -58.50 -0.13
N HIS A 339 34.53 -57.46 0.70
CA HIS A 339 33.92 -57.57 2.04
C HIS A 339 33.17 -56.33 2.55
N ALA A 340 32.81 -55.39 1.66
CA ALA A 340 32.07 -54.17 2.03
C ALA A 340 30.66 -54.07 1.42
N THR A 341 30.24 -55.02 0.59
CA THR A 341 28.97 -54.92 -0.18
C THR A 341 27.74 -55.53 0.51
N ASP A 342 27.89 -56.35 1.55
CA ASP A 342 26.73 -57.07 2.13
C ASP A 342 26.15 -56.44 3.40
N LYS A 343 26.63 -55.25 3.82
CA LYS A 343 26.04 -54.50 4.95
C LYS A 343 25.44 -53.13 4.60
N LEU A 344 25.44 -52.73 3.34
CA LEU A 344 24.83 -51.46 2.89
C LEU A 344 23.54 -51.62 2.07
N GLN A 345 23.08 -52.85 1.82
CA GLN A 345 21.87 -53.08 1.02
C GLN A 345 20.53 -52.96 1.78
N ASN A 346 20.52 -52.62 3.07
CA ASN A 346 19.27 -52.46 3.84
C ASN A 346 19.03 -51.07 4.48
N VAL A 347 19.74 -50.01 4.08
CA VAL A 347 19.48 -48.65 4.59
C VAL A 347 19.32 -47.56 3.50
N SER A 348 19.56 -47.84 2.21
CA SER A 348 19.57 -46.80 1.18
C SER A 348 18.44 -46.92 0.12
N TYR A 349 17.18 -46.99 0.56
CA TYR A 349 16.02 -46.71 -0.30
C TYR A 349 15.10 -45.66 0.33
N LYS A 350 15.61 -44.43 0.47
CA LYS A 350 14.82 -43.19 0.52
C LYS A 350 15.65 -42.03 -0.05
N GLN A 351 16.08 -42.14 -1.31
CA GLN A 351 16.47 -40.96 -2.08
C GLN A 351 15.26 -40.53 -2.90
N HIS A 352 14.83 -39.31 -2.60
CA HIS A 352 13.67 -38.62 -3.16
C HIS A 352 13.63 -38.72 -4.69
N THR A 353 12.49 -39.15 -5.23
CA THR A 353 12.18 -38.96 -6.65
C THR A 353 12.27 -37.45 -6.96
N PRO A 354 12.95 -37.04 -8.05
CA PRO A 354 12.97 -35.64 -8.46
C PRO A 354 11.53 -35.15 -8.62
N LEU A 355 11.23 -33.99 -8.04
CA LEU A 355 9.93 -33.30 -8.09
C LEU A 355 9.31 -33.31 -9.50
N GLU A 356 10.17 -33.19 -10.51
CA GLU A 356 9.79 -33.21 -11.92
C GLU A 356 9.20 -34.54 -12.40
N LYS A 357 9.61 -35.68 -11.84
CA LYS A 357 9.20 -37.00 -12.32
C LYS A 357 7.75 -37.33 -11.92
N VAL A 358 7.31 -36.83 -10.78
CA VAL A 358 5.91 -36.95 -10.31
C VAL A 358 5.01 -35.92 -11.01
N ILE A 359 5.54 -34.74 -11.35
CA ILE A 359 4.76 -33.64 -11.96
C ILE A 359 4.57 -33.82 -13.48
N LYS A 360 5.44 -34.59 -14.17
CA LYS A 360 5.40 -34.77 -15.63
C LYS A 360 4.39 -35.83 -16.11
N ASP A 361 3.88 -36.70 -15.25
CA ASP A 361 2.98 -37.79 -15.66
C ASP A 361 1.50 -37.40 -15.47
N VAL A 362 0.77 -37.25 -16.58
CA VAL A 362 -0.66 -36.88 -16.59
C VAL A 362 -1.52 -37.91 -15.85
N GLU A 363 -1.16 -39.20 -15.92
CA GLU A 363 -1.90 -40.29 -15.26
C GLU A 363 -1.75 -40.23 -13.73
N SER A 364 -0.64 -39.65 -13.25
CA SER A 364 -0.41 -39.40 -11.82
C SER A 364 -1.22 -38.22 -11.27
N LEU A 365 -1.50 -37.20 -12.10
CA LEU A 365 -2.28 -36.03 -11.69
C LEU A 365 -3.77 -36.36 -11.53
N GLU A 366 -4.34 -37.21 -12.39
CA GLU A 366 -5.75 -37.64 -12.25
C GLU A 366 -5.95 -38.45 -10.96
N LYS A 367 -4.98 -39.29 -10.59
CA LYS A 367 -4.98 -40.01 -9.29
C LYS A 367 -4.90 -39.04 -8.10
N ILE A 368 -4.07 -38.01 -8.18
CA ILE A 368 -3.99 -36.96 -7.15
C ILE A 368 -5.32 -36.21 -7.05
N VAL A 369 -5.94 -35.81 -8.17
CA VAL A 369 -7.23 -35.12 -8.18
C VAL A 369 -8.33 -35.98 -7.55
N ASN A 370 -8.35 -37.28 -7.84
CA ASN A 370 -9.33 -38.19 -7.24
C ASN A 370 -9.19 -38.26 -5.71
N ARG A 371 -7.96 -38.31 -5.19
CA ARG A 371 -7.71 -38.26 -3.74
C ARG A 371 -8.16 -36.94 -3.12
N LEU A 372 -7.84 -35.81 -3.76
CA LEU A 372 -8.30 -34.49 -3.32
C LEU A 372 -9.82 -34.39 -3.32
N ASN A 373 -10.49 -34.94 -4.33
CA ASN A 373 -11.95 -34.99 -4.44
C ASN A 373 -12.62 -35.96 -3.45
N ASN A 374 -11.86 -36.88 -2.87
CA ASN A 374 -12.27 -37.77 -1.79
C ASN A 374 -12.00 -37.19 -0.40
N GLY A 375 -11.59 -35.92 -0.31
CA GLY A 375 -11.47 -35.18 0.95
C GLY A 375 -10.05 -35.04 1.48
N GLU A 376 -9.03 -35.61 0.83
CA GLU A 376 -7.63 -35.33 1.17
C GLU A 376 -7.29 -33.87 0.85
N SER A 377 -6.50 -33.22 1.72
CA SER A 377 -5.94 -31.91 1.42
C SER A 377 -4.70 -32.02 0.55
N LEU A 378 -4.30 -30.93 -0.11
CA LEU A 378 -3.02 -30.87 -0.81
C LEU A 378 -1.82 -31.19 0.10
N TYR A 379 -1.93 -30.89 1.40
CA TYR A 379 -0.90 -31.22 2.38
C TYR A 379 -0.85 -32.71 2.71
N ASP A 380 -2.00 -33.38 2.75
CA ASP A 380 -2.08 -34.82 2.98
C ASP A 380 -1.43 -35.58 1.82
N VAL A 381 -1.76 -35.18 0.58
CA VAL A 381 -1.10 -35.69 -0.63
C VAL A 381 0.40 -35.41 -0.60
N SER A 382 0.83 -34.22 -0.14
CA SER A 382 2.25 -33.86 -0.09
C SER A 382 3.09 -34.74 0.83
N ASN A 383 2.49 -35.38 1.83
CA ASN A 383 3.23 -36.22 2.80
C ASN A 383 3.87 -37.45 2.16
N GLU A 384 3.28 -37.94 1.06
CA GLU A 384 3.80 -39.10 0.32
C GLU A 384 5.04 -38.75 -0.50
N PHE A 385 5.10 -37.50 -0.99
CA PHE A 385 6.16 -37.05 -1.89
C PHE A 385 7.27 -36.29 -1.16
N VAL A 386 6.96 -35.67 -0.02
CA VAL A 386 7.88 -34.78 0.70
C VAL A 386 7.94 -35.08 2.19
N ILE A 387 9.02 -35.74 2.58
CA ILE A 387 9.33 -36.05 3.98
C ILE A 387 9.67 -34.77 4.76
N ASN A 388 10.48 -33.87 4.17
CA ASN A 388 10.92 -32.64 4.83
C ASN A 388 9.80 -31.59 4.88
N ARG A 389 9.32 -31.30 6.09
CA ARG A 389 8.24 -30.34 6.34
C ARG A 389 8.50 -28.94 5.74
N LYS A 390 9.76 -28.49 5.65
CA LYS A 390 10.12 -27.19 5.05
C LYS A 390 9.88 -27.14 3.54
N LEU A 391 10.01 -28.27 2.84
CA LEU A 391 9.80 -28.36 1.39
C LEU A 391 8.33 -28.62 1.00
N ARG A 392 7.44 -28.89 1.96
CA ARG A 392 6.03 -29.16 1.69
C ARG A 392 5.29 -27.94 1.15
N VAL A 393 5.57 -26.75 1.67
CA VAL A 393 4.90 -25.52 1.20
C VAL A 393 5.24 -25.22 -0.27
N PRO A 394 6.52 -25.24 -0.69
CA PRO A 394 6.87 -25.17 -2.12
C PRO A 394 6.21 -26.26 -2.96
N PHE A 395 6.20 -27.51 -2.48
CA PHE A 395 5.57 -28.63 -3.18
C PHE A 395 4.07 -28.42 -3.41
N VAL A 396 3.32 -28.07 -2.36
CA VAL A 396 1.88 -27.83 -2.43
C VAL A 396 1.56 -26.69 -3.39
N THR A 397 2.36 -25.62 -3.36
CA THR A 397 2.21 -24.46 -4.25
C THR A 397 2.42 -24.87 -5.71
N ASN A 398 3.45 -25.67 -5.99
CA ASN A 398 3.75 -26.15 -7.34
C ASN A 398 2.71 -27.16 -7.84
N LEU A 399 2.23 -28.05 -6.97
CA LEU A 399 1.16 -29.00 -7.29
C LEU A 399 -0.13 -28.27 -7.64
N GLN A 400 -0.52 -27.26 -6.86
CA GLN A 400 -1.69 -26.43 -7.17
C GLN A 400 -1.53 -25.73 -8.52
N ALA A 401 -0.40 -25.07 -8.75
CA ALA A 401 -0.14 -24.38 -10.01
C ALA A 401 -0.19 -25.35 -11.21
N ARG A 402 0.29 -26.59 -11.04
CA ARG A 402 0.20 -27.62 -12.07
C ARG A 402 -1.24 -28.08 -12.32
N LEU A 403 -2.03 -28.31 -11.27
CA LEU A 403 -3.44 -28.67 -11.41
C LEU A 403 -4.20 -27.59 -12.21
N GLU A 404 -3.97 -26.32 -11.88
CA GLU A 404 -4.55 -25.18 -12.59
C GLU A 404 -4.08 -25.12 -14.05
N TYR A 405 -2.79 -25.37 -14.31
CA TYR A 405 -2.22 -25.43 -15.66
C TYR A 405 -2.85 -26.53 -16.53
N GLU A 406 -3.15 -27.69 -15.93
CA GLU A 406 -3.83 -28.81 -16.60
C GLU A 406 -5.36 -28.65 -16.66
N GLY A 407 -5.86 -27.45 -16.31
CA GLY A 407 -7.28 -27.11 -16.41
C GLY A 407 -8.14 -27.58 -15.25
N TYR A 408 -7.56 -28.11 -14.17
CA TYR A 408 -8.30 -28.41 -12.94
C TYR A 408 -8.47 -27.13 -12.11
N LEU A 409 -9.72 -26.73 -11.90
CA LEU A 409 -10.08 -25.59 -11.06
C LEU A 409 -10.80 -26.10 -9.81
N TYR A 410 -10.39 -25.59 -8.65
CA TYR A 410 -11.07 -25.91 -7.39
C TYR A 410 -12.41 -25.18 -7.30
N ASN A 411 -13.51 -25.92 -7.43
CA ASN A 411 -14.84 -25.42 -7.21
C ASN A 411 -15.13 -25.36 -5.70
N LYS A 412 -15.19 -24.14 -5.16
CA LYS A 412 -15.41 -23.88 -3.73
C LYS A 412 -16.78 -24.35 -3.22
N GLU A 413 -17.80 -24.36 -4.07
CA GLU A 413 -19.17 -24.75 -3.70
C GLU A 413 -19.33 -26.27 -3.58
N MET A 414 -18.67 -27.00 -4.49
CA MET A 414 -18.63 -28.46 -4.52
C MET A 414 -17.51 -29.04 -3.65
N LYS A 415 -16.56 -28.19 -3.23
CA LYS A 415 -15.30 -28.59 -2.57
C LYS A 415 -14.51 -29.65 -3.36
N LYS A 416 -14.53 -29.54 -4.69
CA LYS A 416 -13.90 -30.49 -5.61
C LYS A 416 -13.09 -29.77 -6.68
N TRP A 417 -11.99 -30.37 -7.10
CA TRP A 417 -11.23 -30.03 -8.30
C TRP A 417 -11.97 -30.56 -9.52
N ILE A 418 -12.36 -29.66 -10.41
CA ILE A 418 -13.12 -29.97 -11.63
C ILE A 418 -12.25 -29.64 -12.83
N ASN A 419 -12.16 -30.55 -13.79
CA ASN A 419 -11.45 -30.30 -15.03
C ASN A 419 -12.31 -29.43 -15.95
N SER A 420 -12.02 -28.13 -15.99
CA SER A 420 -12.74 -27.11 -16.77
C SER A 420 -12.79 -27.44 -18.27
N ILE A 421 -11.73 -28.06 -18.80
CA ILE A 421 -11.60 -28.44 -20.21
C ILE A 421 -12.52 -29.63 -20.55
N LYS A 422 -12.66 -30.62 -19.65
CA LYS A 422 -13.60 -31.74 -19.82
C LYS A 422 -15.06 -31.31 -19.59
N THR A 423 -15.31 -30.43 -18.61
CA THR A 423 -16.68 -30.07 -18.21
C THR A 423 -17.43 -29.22 -19.22
N GLU A 424 -16.78 -28.39 -20.04
CA GLU A 424 -17.47 -27.65 -21.13
C GLU A 424 -18.06 -28.58 -22.20
N LYS A 425 -17.51 -29.79 -22.38
CA LYS A 425 -18.05 -30.82 -23.28
C LYS A 425 -19.20 -31.61 -22.66
N GLU A 426 -19.25 -31.75 -21.34
CA GLU A 426 -20.27 -32.53 -20.63
C GLU A 426 -21.48 -31.69 -20.18
N LEU A 427 -21.29 -30.38 -19.90
CA LEU A 427 -22.37 -29.45 -19.51
C LEU A 427 -23.36 -29.14 -20.65
N LYS A 428 -23.03 -29.47 -21.89
CA LYS A 428 -24.00 -29.38 -23.01
C LYS A 428 -25.03 -30.52 -23.00
N ASN A 429 -24.85 -31.57 -22.21
CA ASN A 429 -25.72 -32.75 -22.22
C ASN A 429 -26.53 -33.02 -20.94
N THR A 430 -26.46 -32.18 -19.91
CA THR A 430 -27.19 -32.38 -18.65
C THR A 430 -28.08 -31.18 -18.28
N LYS A 431 -29.06 -30.87 -19.13
CA LYS A 431 -30.23 -30.06 -18.76
C LYS A 431 -31.46 -30.95 -18.53
N LYS A 432 -31.66 -31.35 -17.28
CA LYS A 432 -32.95 -31.45 -16.56
C LYS A 432 -32.74 -32.27 -15.30
N ILE A 433 -32.42 -31.60 -14.18
CA ILE A 433 -32.80 -32.08 -12.87
C ILE A 433 -33.71 -31.01 -12.29
N ASP A 434 -34.97 -31.36 -12.24
CA ASP A 434 -36.06 -30.61 -11.65
C ASP A 434 -35.76 -30.48 -10.15
N THR A 435 -35.38 -29.29 -9.70
CA THR A 435 -35.33 -28.97 -8.27
C THR A 435 -36.39 -27.91 -8.03
N SER A 436 -37.57 -28.38 -7.66
CA SER A 436 -38.59 -27.60 -6.97
C SER A 436 -37.98 -27.09 -5.65
N LYS A 437 -37.25 -25.96 -5.75
CA LYS A 437 -36.70 -25.24 -4.60
C LYS A 437 -37.87 -24.83 -3.71
N LYS A 438 -38.07 -25.56 -2.61
CA LYS A 438 -38.89 -25.13 -1.48
C LYS A 438 -38.40 -23.75 -1.05
N GLU A 439 -39.24 -22.73 -1.21
CA GLU A 439 -38.91 -21.38 -0.75
C GLU A 439 -38.70 -21.40 0.75
N LEU A 440 -37.50 -21.02 1.17
CA LEU A 440 -37.12 -20.99 2.58
C LEU A 440 -37.69 -19.71 3.21
N ASN A 441 -38.55 -19.88 4.21
CA ASN A 441 -39.10 -18.78 4.98
C ASN A 441 -38.01 -18.22 5.91
N ILE A 442 -37.53 -17.01 5.63
CA ILE A 442 -36.42 -16.39 6.37
C ILE A 442 -36.83 -16.00 7.78
N GLU A 443 -38.10 -15.62 7.98
CA GLU A 443 -38.64 -15.26 9.29
C GLU A 443 -38.61 -16.46 10.26
N GLU A 444 -38.88 -17.67 9.75
CA GLU A 444 -38.80 -18.91 10.53
C GLU A 444 -37.36 -19.23 10.94
N ILE A 445 -36.40 -19.06 10.02
CA ILE A 445 -34.96 -19.23 10.28
C ILE A 445 -34.47 -18.26 11.37
N ILE A 446 -34.89 -16.98 11.30
CA ILE A 446 -34.50 -15.96 12.28
C ILE A 446 -35.12 -16.24 13.64
N SER A 447 -36.39 -16.63 13.68
CA SER A 447 -37.07 -17.07 14.91
C SER A 447 -36.34 -18.24 15.55
N PHE A 448 -35.87 -19.20 14.74
CA PHE A 448 -35.10 -20.33 15.21
C PHE A 448 -33.72 -19.94 15.75
N LEU A 449 -32.99 -19.07 15.04
CA LEU A 449 -31.68 -18.54 15.46
C LEU A 449 -31.76 -17.75 16.78
N ASN A 450 -32.80 -16.93 16.96
CA ASN A 450 -32.97 -16.09 18.15
C ASN A 450 -33.45 -16.85 19.39
N LYS A 451 -33.76 -18.15 19.28
CA LYS A 451 -34.02 -19.08 20.39
C LYS A 451 -32.75 -19.80 20.86
N GLU A 452 -31.60 -19.13 20.79
CA GLU A 452 -30.28 -19.65 21.18
C GLU A 452 -29.79 -20.90 20.41
N ASN A 453 -30.34 -21.13 19.21
CA ASN A 453 -29.86 -22.24 18.38
C ASN A 453 -28.58 -21.85 17.64
N SER A 454 -27.61 -22.78 17.64
CA SER A 454 -26.39 -22.61 16.86
C SER A 454 -26.67 -22.65 15.36
N PHE A 455 -25.80 -22.02 14.57
CA PHE A 455 -25.84 -22.10 13.10
C PHE A 455 -25.88 -23.55 12.59
N VAL A 456 -25.22 -24.47 13.30
CA VAL A 456 -25.18 -25.90 12.96
C VAL A 456 -26.58 -26.49 13.05
N LYS A 457 -27.30 -26.26 14.16
CA LYS A 457 -28.69 -26.74 14.31
C LYS A 457 -29.61 -26.18 13.22
N VAL A 458 -29.42 -24.92 12.83
CA VAL A 458 -30.25 -24.27 11.80
C VAL A 458 -29.99 -24.90 10.42
N VAL A 459 -28.72 -25.15 10.10
CA VAL A 459 -28.31 -25.86 8.88
C VAL A 459 -28.94 -27.24 8.81
N ASP A 460 -28.89 -27.99 9.91
CA ASP A 460 -29.47 -29.34 9.98
C ASP A 460 -31.01 -29.32 9.89
N THR A 461 -31.66 -28.36 10.56
CA THR A 461 -33.12 -28.25 10.61
C THR A 461 -33.71 -27.85 9.25
N PHE A 462 -33.08 -26.90 8.56
CA PHE A 462 -33.61 -26.35 7.31
C PHE A 462 -32.97 -26.97 6.05
N GLY A 463 -31.98 -27.86 6.19
CA GLY A 463 -31.30 -28.51 5.07
C GLY A 463 -30.49 -27.55 4.19
N ILE A 464 -30.01 -26.44 4.76
CA ILE A 464 -29.30 -25.37 4.04
C ILE A 464 -27.83 -25.45 4.38
N LYS A 465 -26.91 -25.31 3.42
CA LYS A 465 -25.48 -25.23 3.76
C LYS A 465 -25.18 -23.98 4.58
N ASN A 466 -24.23 -24.05 5.51
CA ASN A 466 -23.85 -22.90 6.37
C ASN A 466 -23.47 -21.65 5.55
N SER A 467 -22.80 -21.83 4.41
CA SER A 467 -22.48 -20.74 3.48
C SER A 467 -23.72 -20.08 2.86
N GLU A 468 -24.71 -20.89 2.46
CA GLU A 468 -25.98 -20.41 1.89
C GLU A 468 -26.81 -19.68 2.94
N LEU A 469 -26.87 -20.18 4.17
CA LEU A 469 -27.55 -19.52 5.29
C LEU A 469 -26.96 -18.13 5.56
N ARG A 470 -25.62 -18.00 5.58
CA ARG A 470 -24.95 -16.70 5.77
C ARG A 470 -25.26 -15.72 4.63
N LEU A 471 -25.26 -16.19 3.40
CA LEU A 471 -25.62 -15.37 2.23
C LEU A 471 -27.09 -14.96 2.27
N LEU A 472 -27.99 -15.86 2.67
CA LEU A 472 -29.41 -15.60 2.83
C LEU A 472 -29.67 -14.52 3.88
N LEU A 473 -29.07 -14.64 5.08
CA LEU A 473 -29.18 -13.63 6.14
C LEU A 473 -28.67 -12.25 5.68
N LYS A 474 -27.49 -12.22 5.04
CA LYS A 474 -26.88 -10.98 4.53
C LYS A 474 -27.72 -10.33 3.43
N SER A 475 -28.17 -11.09 2.44
CA SER A 475 -29.01 -10.58 1.33
C SER A 475 -30.36 -10.06 1.80
N LYS A 476 -30.87 -10.57 2.93
CA LYS A 476 -32.10 -10.09 3.57
C LYS A 476 -31.84 -9.03 4.65
N GLY A 477 -30.63 -8.48 4.74
CA GLY A 477 -30.27 -7.37 5.62
C GLY A 477 -30.20 -7.71 7.11
N TYR A 478 -30.16 -8.98 7.48
CA TYR A 478 -29.99 -9.39 8.87
C TYR A 478 -28.52 -9.34 9.28
N LYS A 479 -28.27 -8.73 10.45
CA LYS A 479 -26.98 -8.68 11.13
C LYS A 479 -27.12 -9.23 12.54
N TYR A 480 -26.05 -9.81 13.06
CA TYR A 480 -25.98 -10.25 14.45
C TYR A 480 -25.54 -9.07 15.32
N ASP A 481 -26.38 -8.66 16.28
CA ASP A 481 -25.95 -7.70 17.30
C ASP A 481 -25.40 -8.48 18.50
N GLY A 482 -24.09 -8.35 18.73
CA GLY A 482 -23.41 -9.04 19.82
C GLY A 482 -23.83 -8.57 21.22
N PHE A 483 -24.39 -7.37 21.34
CA PHE A 483 -24.84 -6.82 22.62
C PHE A 483 -26.16 -7.45 23.07
N PHE A 484 -27.12 -7.53 22.15
CA PHE A 484 -28.43 -8.16 22.38
C PHE A 484 -28.46 -9.66 22.07
N LYS A 485 -27.35 -10.22 21.58
CA LYS A 485 -27.19 -11.62 21.18
C LYS A 485 -28.26 -12.13 20.20
N LEU A 486 -28.74 -11.28 19.30
CA LEU A 486 -29.83 -11.60 18.37
C LEU A 486 -29.54 -11.19 16.92
N TRP A 487 -30.17 -11.89 15.99
CA TRP A 487 -30.19 -11.56 14.56
C TRP A 487 -31.35 -10.61 14.27
N THR A 488 -31.05 -9.44 13.69
CA THR A 488 -32.01 -8.37 13.44
C THR A 488 -31.63 -7.52 12.23
N ARG A 489 -32.61 -6.82 11.66
CA ARG A 489 -32.40 -5.76 10.66
C ARG A 489 -32.21 -4.38 11.29
N LYS A 490 -32.70 -4.21 12.52
CA LYS A 490 -32.67 -2.94 13.25
C LYS A 490 -31.24 -2.54 13.57
N ASP A 491 -30.99 -1.25 13.62
CA ASP A 491 -29.75 -0.76 14.19
C ASP A 491 -29.76 -0.85 15.72
N ARG A 492 -28.59 -0.63 16.32
CA ARG A 492 -28.44 -0.76 17.78
C ARG A 492 -29.28 0.28 18.53
N ASN A 493 -29.44 1.48 17.98
CA ASN A 493 -30.18 2.56 18.64
C ASN A 493 -31.69 2.27 18.64
N GLU A 494 -32.22 1.73 17.54
CA GLU A 494 -33.59 1.25 17.45
C GLU A 494 -33.87 0.09 18.42
N LEU A 495 -32.89 -0.81 18.61
CA LEU A 495 -33.00 -1.88 19.60
C LEU A 495 -32.97 -1.33 21.02
N LEU A 496 -32.05 -0.42 21.35
CA LEU A 496 -31.98 0.24 22.65
C LEU A 496 -33.25 1.01 22.98
N LYS A 497 -33.79 1.74 22.00
CA LYS A 497 -35.06 2.46 22.13
C LYS A 497 -36.21 1.49 22.43
N LYS A 498 -36.36 0.43 21.62
CA LYS A 498 -37.41 -0.57 21.83
C LYS A 498 -37.28 -1.25 23.19
N VAL A 499 -36.07 -1.68 23.57
CA VAL A 499 -35.84 -2.34 24.86
C VAL A 499 -36.09 -1.38 26.02
N SER A 500 -35.75 -0.10 25.87
CA SER A 500 -36.10 0.91 26.87
C SER A 500 -37.60 1.13 26.99
N GLU A 501 -38.37 1.03 25.91
CA GLU A 501 -39.84 1.12 25.91
C GLU A 501 -40.43 -0.14 26.54
N ASP A 502 -40.02 -1.33 26.11
CA ASP A 502 -40.46 -2.63 26.65
C ASP A 502 -40.17 -2.74 28.17
N LEU A 503 -39.03 -2.21 28.64
CA LEU A 503 -38.69 -2.15 30.08
C LEU A 503 -39.57 -1.16 30.86
N LYS A 504 -39.96 -0.03 30.26
CA LYS A 504 -40.84 0.97 30.89
C LYS A 504 -42.28 0.47 30.96
N GLU A 505 -42.74 -0.25 29.94
CA GLU A 505 -44.08 -0.83 29.87
C GLU A 505 -44.21 -2.13 30.68
N GLY A 506 -43.09 -2.70 31.15
CA GLY A 506 -43.08 -3.98 31.85
C GLY A 506 -43.34 -5.18 30.94
N VAL A 507 -43.23 -5.00 29.62
CA VAL A 507 -43.35 -6.07 28.61
C VAL A 507 -42.19 -7.06 28.73
N GLN A 508 -41.02 -6.56 29.12
CA GLN A 508 -39.83 -7.37 29.35
C GLN A 508 -39.14 -6.94 30.65
N THR A 509 -38.62 -7.89 31.42
CA THR A 509 -37.86 -7.60 32.64
C THR A 509 -36.34 -7.66 32.39
N LEU A 510 -35.54 -6.98 33.22
CA LEU A 510 -34.07 -7.07 33.14
C LEU A 510 -33.58 -8.52 33.36
N ALA A 511 -34.25 -9.28 34.24
CA ALA A 511 -33.92 -10.68 34.49
C ALA A 511 -34.11 -11.56 33.24
N GLU A 512 -35.15 -11.32 32.44
CA GLU A 512 -35.35 -12.03 31.17
C GLU A 512 -34.27 -11.71 30.13
N LEU A 513 -33.79 -10.47 30.10
CA LEU A 513 -32.67 -10.07 29.23
C LEU A 513 -31.36 -10.71 29.69
N GLU A 514 -31.12 -10.77 31.00
CA GLU A 514 -29.97 -11.45 31.59
C GLU A 514 -29.98 -12.96 31.30
N GLN A 515 -31.16 -13.60 31.35
CA GLN A 515 -31.32 -15.01 30.98
C GLN A 515 -30.96 -15.27 29.51
N ARG A 516 -31.24 -14.31 28.61
CA ARG A 516 -30.78 -14.36 27.20
C ARG A 516 -29.29 -14.03 27.04
N GLY A 517 -28.59 -13.79 28.15
CA GLY A 517 -27.18 -13.46 28.20
C GLY A 517 -26.84 -12.02 27.85
N VAL A 518 -27.79 -11.09 27.92
CA VAL A 518 -27.53 -9.64 27.78
C VAL A 518 -26.96 -9.13 29.10
N ASN A 519 -25.86 -8.37 29.05
CA ASN A 519 -25.29 -7.75 30.24
C ASN A 519 -26.17 -6.57 30.68
N THR A 520 -27.01 -6.78 31.69
CA THR A 520 -27.97 -5.79 32.20
C THR A 520 -27.31 -4.54 32.79
N SER A 521 -26.11 -4.67 33.36
CA SER A 521 -25.34 -3.52 33.85
C SER A 521 -24.82 -2.63 32.72
N ALA A 522 -24.39 -3.23 31.60
CA ALA A 522 -23.99 -2.49 30.42
C ALA A 522 -25.21 -1.88 29.71
N LEU A 523 -26.31 -2.63 29.61
CA LEU A 523 -27.57 -2.16 29.03
C LEU A 523 -28.14 -0.95 29.75
N THR A 524 -28.13 -0.95 31.09
CA THR A 524 -28.60 0.19 31.87
C THR A 524 -27.74 1.43 31.65
N LYS A 525 -26.41 1.29 31.61
CA LYS A 525 -25.49 2.39 31.25
C LYS A 525 -25.76 2.92 29.83
N GLU A 526 -25.96 2.04 28.86
CA GLU A 526 -26.17 2.43 27.46
C GLU A 526 -27.54 3.10 27.24
N ILE A 527 -28.59 2.62 27.93
CA ILE A 527 -29.90 3.28 27.96
C ILE A 527 -29.82 4.66 28.62
N GLN A 528 -29.10 4.79 29.74
CA GLN A 528 -28.88 6.08 30.40
C GLN A 528 -28.16 7.06 29.48
N HIS A 529 -27.08 6.62 28.84
CA HIS A 529 -26.34 7.42 27.87
C HIS A 529 -27.22 7.85 26.69
N HIS A 530 -28.00 6.93 26.12
CA HIS A 530 -28.92 7.23 25.03
C HIS A 530 -30.03 8.20 25.44
N SER A 531 -30.53 8.11 26.69
CA SER A 531 -31.50 9.05 27.25
C SER A 531 -30.93 10.47 27.36
N VAL A 532 -29.69 10.60 27.86
CA VAL A 532 -28.97 11.89 27.94
C VAL A 532 -28.76 12.48 26.55
N MET A 533 -28.31 11.67 25.58
CA MET A 533 -28.09 12.14 24.21
C MET A 533 -29.40 12.59 23.53
N ASN A 534 -30.51 11.91 23.77
CA ASN A 534 -31.81 12.35 23.27
C ASN A 534 -32.22 13.69 23.89
N GLN A 535 -32.04 13.89 25.20
CA GLN A 535 -32.32 15.16 25.87
C GLN A 535 -31.45 16.30 25.34
N ILE A 536 -30.17 16.03 25.02
CA ILE A 536 -29.26 17.00 24.40
C ILE A 536 -29.77 17.38 23.01
N ASN A 537 -30.12 16.39 22.18
CA ASN A 537 -30.62 16.62 20.83
C ASN A 537 -31.96 17.37 20.83
N GLU A 538 -32.86 17.09 21.77
CA GLU A 538 -34.10 17.85 21.94
C GLU A 538 -33.84 19.31 22.34
N LYS A 539 -32.86 19.57 23.21
CA LYS A 539 -32.45 20.94 23.56
C LYS A 539 -31.82 21.67 22.37
N ILE A 540 -30.96 21.00 21.60
CA ILE A 540 -30.37 21.56 20.37
C ILE A 540 -31.46 21.92 19.36
N ASN A 541 -32.42 21.01 19.15
CA ASN A 541 -33.51 21.24 18.20
C ASN A 541 -34.48 22.35 18.68
N LYS A 542 -34.73 22.48 19.99
CA LYS A 542 -35.51 23.60 20.53
C LYS A 542 -34.81 24.94 20.32
N ASN A 543 -33.51 25.01 20.62
CA ASN A 543 -32.74 26.25 20.42
C ASN A 543 -32.66 26.64 18.93
N ASN A 544 -32.55 25.68 18.02
CA ASN A 544 -32.54 25.97 16.58
C ASN A 544 -33.91 26.47 16.08
N ASN A 545 -35.01 25.96 16.64
CA ASN A 545 -36.36 26.42 16.28
C ASN A 545 -36.75 27.77 16.92
N GLU A 546 -36.11 28.17 18.02
CA GLU A 546 -36.27 29.51 18.61
C GLU A 546 -35.46 30.56 17.83
N ILE A 547 -34.27 30.20 17.32
CA ILE A 547 -33.45 31.11 16.48
C ILE A 547 -34.09 31.38 15.11
N GLU A 548 -34.90 30.46 14.57
CA GLU A 548 -35.62 30.68 13.31
C GLU A 548 -36.93 31.47 13.46
N ASN A 549 -37.47 31.64 14.67
CA ASN A 549 -38.74 32.37 14.88
C ASN A 549 -38.57 33.81 15.40
N ASP A 550 -37.39 34.21 15.86
CA ASP A 550 -37.14 35.58 16.38
C ASP A 550 -36.68 36.59 15.31
N ASN A 551 -36.98 36.35 14.03
CA ASN A 551 -36.63 37.26 12.94
C ASN A 551 -37.83 37.66 12.07
N VAL A 552 -38.95 38.07 12.67
CA VAL A 552 -39.94 38.95 12.04
C VAL A 552 -40.58 39.87 13.10
N ASP A 553 -40.35 41.18 12.93
CA ASP A 553 -41.10 42.33 13.47
C ASP A 553 -41.23 42.52 15.00
N ASN A 554 -40.32 43.31 15.59
CA ASN A 554 -40.65 44.64 16.11
C ASN A 554 -39.51 45.26 16.90
N ILE A 555 -39.01 46.39 16.39
CA ILE A 555 -38.28 47.38 17.19
C ILE A 555 -39.34 48.19 17.95
N SER A 556 -39.44 48.01 19.27
CA SER A 556 -39.98 49.05 20.14
C SER A 556 -39.38 48.96 21.53
N SER A 557 -39.13 50.16 22.04
CA SER A 557 -38.43 50.54 23.26
C SER A 557 -39.06 50.02 24.56
N ASP A 558 -38.16 49.96 25.55
CA ASP A 558 -38.36 50.29 26.96
C ASP A 558 -38.26 49.16 28.00
N VAL A 559 -37.71 49.62 29.12
CA VAL A 559 -37.80 49.08 30.49
C VAL A 559 -36.66 48.15 30.92
N THR A 560 -35.53 48.79 31.22
CA THR A 560 -34.89 48.63 32.53
C THR A 560 -35.94 48.81 33.63
N THR A 561 -36.13 47.83 34.52
CA THR A 561 -36.23 47.90 35.99
C THR A 561 -37.06 46.71 36.52
N SER A 562 -36.59 46.10 37.62
CA SER A 562 -37.35 45.29 38.60
C SER A 562 -37.29 43.77 38.44
N LEU A 563 -36.53 43.09 39.31
CA LEU A 563 -37.10 42.47 40.52
C LEU A 563 -36.03 41.69 41.31
N SER A 564 -35.50 42.37 42.32
CA SER A 564 -35.08 41.78 43.58
C SER A 564 -36.29 41.61 44.51
N LYS A 565 -36.39 40.47 45.20
CA LYS A 565 -37.17 40.11 46.43
C LYS A 565 -37.83 38.74 46.21
N CYS A 566 -37.91 37.80 47.13
CA CYS A 566 -37.48 37.62 48.53
C CYS A 566 -37.63 36.09 48.77
N LYS A 567 -36.75 35.44 49.56
CA LYS A 567 -37.03 34.90 50.92
C LYS A 567 -38.37 34.16 51.03
N ASN A 568 -38.53 33.02 51.69
CA ASN A 568 -37.74 32.10 52.51
C ASN A 568 -38.78 31.04 52.88
N GLU A 569 -38.43 29.77 53.02
CA GLU A 569 -38.92 29.01 54.18
C GLU A 569 -37.98 27.87 54.54
N LYS A 570 -37.70 27.80 55.83
CA LYS A 570 -36.76 26.94 56.53
C LYS A 570 -37.56 25.78 57.14
N ASP A 571 -36.90 24.63 57.33
CA ASP A 571 -36.81 23.92 58.61
C ASP A 571 -35.66 22.88 58.51
N VAL A 572 -34.54 23.01 59.25
CA VAL A 572 -34.27 22.59 60.65
C VAL A 572 -34.08 21.05 60.67
N ILE A 573 -32.88 20.45 60.89
CA ILE A 573 -32.16 20.25 62.17
C ILE A 573 -30.72 19.68 61.95
N LYS A 574 -29.73 20.32 62.60
CA LYS A 574 -28.51 19.88 63.33
C LYS A 574 -27.51 18.84 62.79
N ASN A 575 -26.24 19.29 62.85
CA ASN A 575 -24.98 18.67 63.33
C ASN A 575 -24.62 17.23 62.90
N ASP A 576 -23.45 17.06 62.26
CA ASP A 576 -22.26 16.52 62.95
C ASP A 576 -20.99 16.59 62.08
N GLU A 577 -19.86 16.58 62.78
CA GLU A 577 -18.48 16.77 62.36
C GLU A 577 -17.91 15.59 61.52
N HIS A 578 -16.80 15.88 60.83
CA HIS A 578 -15.79 14.96 60.27
C HIS A 578 -16.21 13.92 59.21
N ASN A 579 -15.75 14.14 57.96
CA ASN A 579 -14.90 13.15 57.27
C ASN A 579 -14.24 13.71 56.00
N GLU A 580 -12.95 14.01 56.09
CA GLU A 580 -12.03 13.98 54.95
C GLU A 580 -11.89 12.51 54.51
N ASN A 581 -12.23 12.19 53.26
CA ASN A 581 -11.85 10.92 52.66
C ASN A 581 -10.99 11.13 51.41
N ASN A 582 -9.69 11.06 51.68
CA ASN A 582 -8.60 10.74 50.77
C ASN A 582 -8.95 9.56 49.84
N SER A 583 -8.90 9.76 48.52
CA SER A 583 -8.79 8.64 47.58
C SER A 583 -7.33 8.13 47.57
N LYS A 584 -7.05 7.12 48.39
CA LYS A 584 -5.77 6.39 48.34
C LYS A 584 -5.69 5.64 47.01
N ASN A 585 -4.69 5.97 46.20
CA ASN A 585 -4.17 5.10 45.14
C ASN A 585 -3.82 3.74 45.75
N GLN A 586 -4.65 2.73 45.49
CA GLN A 586 -4.35 1.36 45.88
C GLN A 586 -3.28 0.81 44.93
N GLN A 587 -2.07 0.67 45.47
CA GLN A 587 -0.92 0.07 44.82
C GLN A 587 -1.22 -1.42 44.60
N VAL A 588 -1.19 -1.87 43.33
CA VAL A 588 -1.67 -3.19 42.88
C VAL A 588 -0.77 -4.35 43.33
N PHE A 589 0.48 -4.07 43.70
CA PHE A 589 1.42 -5.06 44.22
C PHE A 589 1.93 -4.61 45.58
N ASP A 590 2.05 -5.55 46.51
CA ASP A 590 2.68 -5.23 47.78
C ASP A 590 4.20 -5.07 47.62
N VAL A 591 4.83 -4.49 48.64
CA VAL A 591 6.26 -4.16 48.63
C VAL A 591 7.13 -5.41 48.52
N GLU A 592 6.67 -6.55 49.04
CA GLU A 592 7.41 -7.82 49.02
C GLU A 592 7.28 -8.52 47.65
N GLU A 593 6.11 -8.49 47.02
CA GLU A 593 5.89 -8.93 45.64
C GLU A 593 6.76 -8.10 44.68
N THR A 594 6.84 -6.79 44.89
CA THR A 594 7.70 -5.89 44.12
C THR A 594 9.19 -6.22 44.30
N LYS A 595 9.60 -6.63 45.51
CA LYS A 595 10.98 -7.01 45.83
C LYS A 595 11.36 -8.36 45.21
N LEU A 596 10.45 -9.34 45.26
CA LEU A 596 10.63 -10.65 44.64
C LEU A 596 10.78 -10.53 43.11
N LEU A 597 9.94 -9.71 42.48
CA LEU A 597 10.02 -9.43 41.04
C LEU A 597 11.35 -8.76 40.66
N ARG A 598 11.87 -7.84 41.49
CA ARG A 598 13.18 -7.21 41.28
C ARG A 598 14.33 -8.22 41.35
N GLN A 599 14.27 -9.16 42.30
CA GLN A 599 15.31 -10.17 42.46
C GLN A 599 15.36 -11.14 41.27
N MET A 600 14.21 -11.63 40.81
CA MET A 600 14.13 -12.50 39.62
C MET A 600 14.67 -11.82 38.35
N LEU A 601 14.49 -10.50 38.22
CA LEU A 601 14.93 -9.73 37.06
C LEU A 601 16.44 -9.44 37.08
N LEU A 602 17.03 -9.25 38.27
CA LEU A 602 18.47 -9.11 38.45
C LEU A 602 19.21 -10.42 38.15
N GLU A 603 18.65 -11.56 38.61
CA GLU A 603 19.18 -12.89 38.30
C GLU A 603 19.12 -13.17 36.79
N TRP A 604 18.02 -12.82 36.13
CA TRP A 604 17.87 -12.96 34.67
C TRP A 604 18.83 -12.06 33.88
N LYS A 605 19.02 -10.80 34.31
CA LYS A 605 19.98 -9.88 33.67
C LYS A 605 21.41 -10.40 33.78
N ALA A 606 21.81 -10.90 34.95
CA ALA A 606 23.13 -11.49 35.17
C ALA A 606 23.36 -12.74 34.29
N GLU A 607 22.32 -13.56 34.10
CA GLU A 607 22.35 -14.73 33.21
C GLU A 607 22.49 -14.37 31.72
N LYS A 608 21.99 -13.21 31.30
CA LYS A 608 21.95 -12.78 29.89
C LYS A 608 23.13 -11.88 29.50
N SER A 609 23.64 -11.07 30.41
CA SER A 609 24.82 -10.22 30.17
C SER A 609 26.10 -11.03 29.89
N SER A 610 26.13 -12.32 30.24
CA SER A 610 27.24 -13.21 29.93
C SER A 610 27.19 -13.80 28.51
N LYS A 611 26.15 -13.55 27.69
CA LYS A 611 25.94 -14.24 26.39
C LYS A 611 25.57 -13.38 25.16
N ALA A 612 25.50 -12.06 25.22
CA ALA A 612 25.04 -11.26 24.07
C ALA A 612 26.16 -10.50 23.32
N ILE A 613 26.65 -11.10 22.23
CA ILE A 613 27.36 -10.42 21.14
C ILE A 613 26.31 -9.74 20.23
N LYS A 614 26.65 -8.51 19.81
CA LYS A 614 25.96 -7.59 18.89
C LYS A 614 25.11 -8.26 17.80
N ASN A 615 23.81 -7.99 17.79
CA ASN A 615 22.99 -7.81 16.58
C ASN A 615 21.63 -7.18 16.94
N ASP A 616 21.19 -6.23 16.12
CA ASP A 616 19.87 -5.60 16.16
C ASP A 616 18.78 -6.67 15.98
N PHE A 617 18.13 -7.04 17.08
CA PHE A 617 16.86 -7.76 17.05
C PHE A 617 15.85 -7.02 17.92
N ASN A 618 14.63 -6.86 17.41
CA ASN A 618 13.49 -6.47 18.22
C ASN A 618 13.36 -7.50 19.35
N LEU A 619 13.54 -7.01 20.58
CA LEU A 619 13.56 -7.83 21.77
C LEU A 619 12.11 -8.13 22.17
N GLU A 620 11.60 -9.29 21.73
CA GLU A 620 10.30 -9.77 22.15
C GLU A 620 10.42 -10.40 23.55
N VAL A 621 9.75 -9.81 24.54
CA VAL A 621 9.70 -10.31 25.91
C VAL A 621 8.30 -10.84 26.19
N THR A 622 8.20 -12.13 26.53
CA THR A 622 6.93 -12.75 26.90
C THR A 622 6.86 -12.89 28.42
N PHE A 623 5.90 -12.22 29.05
CA PHE A 623 5.59 -12.40 30.47
C PHE A 623 4.50 -13.46 30.64
N ARG A 624 4.67 -14.35 31.63
CA ARG A 624 3.61 -15.26 32.07
C ARG A 624 3.06 -14.77 33.40
N LEU A 625 1.79 -14.38 33.39
CA LEU A 625 1.08 -13.94 34.59
C LEU A 625 0.44 -15.14 35.28
N ASN A 626 0.41 -15.14 36.61
CA ASN A 626 -0.28 -16.18 37.36
C ASN A 626 -1.81 -15.99 37.25
N ASN A 627 -2.57 -17.07 37.49
CA ASN A 627 -4.04 -17.04 37.35
C ASN A 627 -4.74 -16.09 38.33
N LYS A 628 -4.11 -15.75 39.46
CA LYS A 628 -4.66 -14.82 40.45
C LYS A 628 -4.64 -13.39 39.90
N ILE A 629 -3.51 -12.97 39.34
CA ILE A 629 -3.34 -11.66 38.70
C ILE A 629 -4.22 -11.54 37.46
N LEU A 630 -4.34 -12.60 36.65
CA LEU A 630 -5.26 -12.60 35.51
C LEU A 630 -6.71 -12.37 35.93
N LYS A 631 -7.17 -13.01 37.03
CA LYS A 631 -8.52 -12.74 37.57
C LYS A 631 -8.68 -11.31 38.08
N GLN A 632 -7.65 -10.73 38.69
CA GLN A 632 -7.70 -9.33 39.13
C GLN A 632 -7.77 -8.35 37.96
N ILE A 633 -7.00 -8.60 36.90
CA ILE A 633 -7.06 -7.82 35.65
C ILE A 633 -8.42 -7.96 35.00
N ASP A 634 -8.99 -9.17 34.98
CA ASP A 634 -10.31 -9.45 34.42
C ASP A 634 -11.39 -8.65 35.18
N ASN A 635 -11.41 -8.74 36.50
CA ASN A 635 -12.35 -8.00 37.33
C ASN A 635 -12.19 -6.49 37.15
N TYR A 636 -10.95 -5.98 37.17
CA TYR A 636 -10.69 -4.54 37.01
C TYR A 636 -11.07 -4.03 35.61
N SER A 637 -10.79 -4.82 34.57
CA SER A 637 -11.16 -4.56 33.18
C SER A 637 -12.68 -4.47 33.02
N GLU A 638 -13.41 -5.39 33.65
CA GLU A 638 -14.87 -5.44 33.62
C GLU A 638 -15.51 -4.30 34.43
N GLU A 639 -15.02 -4.02 35.64
CA GLU A 639 -15.51 -2.94 36.49
C GLU A 639 -15.36 -1.55 35.83
N ASN A 640 -14.21 -1.33 35.19
CA ASN A 640 -13.85 -0.01 34.64
C ASN A 640 -14.14 0.13 33.14
N MET A 641 -14.64 -0.91 32.46
CA MET A 641 -14.92 -0.92 31.01
C MET A 641 -13.67 -0.62 30.15
N ILE A 642 -12.50 -1.04 30.61
CA ILE A 642 -11.22 -0.83 29.93
C ILE A 642 -10.74 -2.19 29.42
N SER A 643 -10.14 -2.27 28.23
CA SER A 643 -9.65 -3.57 27.74
C SER A 643 -8.50 -4.11 28.60
N LYS A 644 -8.45 -5.43 28.79
CA LYS A 644 -7.36 -6.11 29.53
C LYS A 644 -5.96 -5.71 29.02
N SER A 645 -5.83 -5.48 27.71
CA SER A 645 -4.57 -5.03 27.10
C SER A 645 -4.17 -3.63 27.57
N MET A 646 -5.12 -2.72 27.74
CA MET A 646 -4.87 -1.35 28.19
C MET A 646 -4.57 -1.31 29.69
N VAL A 647 -5.21 -2.17 30.49
CA VAL A 647 -4.85 -2.35 31.91
C VAL A 647 -3.40 -2.86 32.05
N LEU A 648 -3.00 -3.83 31.23
CA LEU A 648 -1.63 -4.34 31.20
C LEU A 648 -0.63 -3.31 30.71
N GLU A 649 -0.97 -2.57 29.66
CA GLU A 649 -0.13 -1.51 29.10
C GLU A 649 0.11 -0.42 30.14
N GLU A 650 -0.93 0.06 30.81
CA GLU A 650 -0.83 1.09 31.85
C GLU A 650 -0.01 0.61 33.05
N ALA A 651 -0.22 -0.64 33.49
CA ALA A 651 0.57 -1.25 34.55
C ALA A 651 2.06 -1.34 34.19
N LEU A 652 2.38 -1.70 32.94
CA LEU A 652 3.75 -1.74 32.43
C LEU A 652 4.33 -0.32 32.31
N ILE A 653 3.55 0.65 31.82
CA ILE A 653 3.96 2.05 31.71
C ILE A 653 4.28 2.63 33.10
N GLN A 654 3.44 2.38 34.11
CA GLN A 654 3.70 2.84 35.47
C GLN A 654 4.93 2.15 36.08
N PHE A 655 5.09 0.85 35.84
CA PHE A 655 6.23 0.08 36.33
C PHE A 655 7.56 0.57 35.75
N PHE A 656 7.63 0.76 34.43
CA PHE A 656 8.83 1.26 33.75
C PHE A 656 8.99 2.78 33.87
N GLY A 657 7.91 3.53 34.04
CA GLY A 657 7.89 4.98 34.18
C GLY A 657 8.44 5.46 35.53
N ASN A 658 8.21 4.69 36.60
CA ASN A 658 8.63 5.06 37.96
C ASN A 658 10.13 4.84 38.26
N GLU A 659 10.90 4.20 37.36
CA GLU A 659 12.38 4.09 37.51
C GLU A 659 13.08 5.46 37.53
N LYS A 660 12.47 6.51 36.95
CA LYS A 660 13.05 7.86 36.94
C LYS A 660 12.90 8.63 38.26
N LEU A 661 11.94 8.26 39.11
CA LEU A 661 11.68 8.98 40.37
C LEU A 661 12.54 8.46 41.53
N LEU A 662 12.88 7.17 41.55
CA LEU A 662 13.69 6.58 42.63
C LEU A 662 15.20 6.87 42.52
N ASN A 663 15.70 7.29 41.35
CA ASN A 663 17.10 7.71 41.20
C ASN A 663 17.41 9.10 41.77
N ASN A 664 16.39 9.85 42.22
CA ASN A 664 16.57 11.18 42.81
C ASN A 664 16.54 11.21 44.36
N GLU A 665 16.19 10.12 45.05
CA GLU A 665 16.04 10.13 46.52
C GLU A 665 17.17 9.44 47.31
N ASN A 666 18.13 8.78 46.66
CA ASN A 666 19.28 8.17 47.36
C ASN A 666 20.51 9.09 47.47
N GLY A 667 20.28 10.37 47.73
CA GLY A 667 21.32 11.37 47.94
C GLY A 667 21.40 11.84 49.39
N HIS A 668 21.82 10.98 50.33
CA HIS A 668 22.61 11.38 51.52
C HIS A 668 22.93 10.19 52.43
N ILE A 669 24.11 9.58 52.25
CA ILE A 669 24.84 8.93 53.34
C ILE A 669 26.28 9.46 53.27
N LYS A 670 26.69 10.18 54.33
CA LYS A 670 28.05 10.71 54.49
C LYS A 670 29.02 9.55 54.73
N MET A 671 30.05 9.42 53.89
CA MET A 671 31.27 8.65 54.18
C MET A 671 32.49 9.58 54.14
N SER A 672 33.47 9.27 54.99
CA SER A 672 34.48 10.16 55.56
C SER A 672 35.63 10.60 54.64
N GLU A 673 36.10 11.83 54.87
CA GLU A 673 37.13 12.63 54.14
C GLU A 673 38.57 12.05 54.07
N LYS A 674 38.79 10.73 54.12
CA LYS A 674 40.15 10.16 54.07
C LYS A 674 40.54 9.42 52.79
N ASP A 675 39.58 9.12 51.92
CA ASP A 675 39.83 8.38 50.66
C ASP A 675 39.90 9.26 49.39
N ASP A 676 39.60 10.57 49.49
CA ASP A 676 39.54 11.48 48.34
C ASP A 676 40.92 11.86 47.76
N ARG A 677 41.98 11.82 48.56
CA ARG A 677 43.32 12.23 48.11
C ARG A 677 44.05 11.21 47.24
N ILE A 678 43.76 9.91 47.40
CA ILE A 678 44.42 8.84 46.63
C ILE A 678 43.71 8.60 45.29
N ASN A 679 42.41 8.90 45.20
CA ASN A 679 41.64 8.77 43.96
C ASN A 679 41.76 9.99 43.03
N GLN A 680 42.00 11.20 43.56
CA GLN A 680 42.22 12.39 42.72
C GLN A 680 43.52 12.31 41.90
N GLU A 681 44.61 11.74 42.44
CA GLU A 681 45.87 11.60 41.68
C GLU A 681 45.83 10.46 40.63
N LYS A 682 45.02 9.42 40.83
CA LYS A 682 44.80 8.38 39.81
C LYS A 682 43.88 8.86 38.69
N ASN A 683 42.86 9.66 39.01
CA ASN A 683 41.92 10.20 38.00
C ASN A 683 42.58 11.26 37.11
N LEU A 684 43.49 12.09 37.64
CA LEU A 684 44.23 13.09 36.84
C LEU A 684 45.22 12.48 35.83
N LYS A 685 45.67 11.25 36.07
CA LYS A 685 46.57 10.51 35.16
C LYS A 685 45.79 9.79 34.07
N ILE A 686 44.60 9.27 34.39
CA ILE A 686 43.66 8.63 33.46
C ILE A 686 43.01 9.67 32.52
N GLU A 687 42.69 10.87 33.01
CA GLU A 687 42.15 11.96 32.16
C GLU A 687 43.15 12.48 31.12
N LYS A 688 44.45 12.48 31.42
CA LYS A 688 45.48 12.93 30.46
C LYS A 688 45.81 11.89 29.38
N GLU A 689 45.57 10.60 29.63
CA GLU A 689 45.74 9.53 28.63
C GLU A 689 44.48 9.27 27.78
N LEU A 690 43.27 9.63 28.26
CA LEU A 690 42.01 9.50 27.51
C LEU A 690 41.72 10.64 26.53
N VAL A 691 42.37 11.79 26.66
CA VAL A 691 42.13 12.96 25.78
C VAL A 691 42.80 12.83 24.41
N ILE A 692 43.74 11.88 24.21
CA ILE A 692 44.49 11.77 22.95
C ILE A 692 43.95 10.67 22.01
N ASN A 693 43.08 9.76 22.47
CA ASN A 693 42.65 8.60 21.66
C ASN A 693 41.14 8.48 21.34
N ASN A 694 40.31 9.47 21.67
CA ASN A 694 38.91 9.50 21.22
C ASN A 694 38.77 10.31 19.92
N THR A 695 38.96 9.63 18.79
CA THR A 695 38.45 10.11 17.51
C THR A 695 36.93 10.20 17.60
N ALA A 696 36.44 11.45 17.57
CA ALA A 696 35.05 11.83 17.75
C ALA A 696 34.12 11.05 16.81
N ASN A 697 33.18 10.28 17.38
CA ASN A 697 32.07 9.75 16.61
C ASN A 697 31.14 10.94 16.26
N PRO A 698 31.05 11.37 14.99
CA PRO A 698 30.34 12.59 14.59
C PRO A 698 28.82 12.55 14.88
N ASN A 699 28.29 11.41 15.32
CA ASN A 699 26.88 11.21 15.64
C ASN A 699 26.57 11.23 17.14
N ASN A 700 27.47 11.72 18.00
CA ASN A 700 27.16 11.77 19.43
C ASN A 700 26.15 12.90 19.74
N TRP A 701 24.93 12.50 20.09
CA TRP A 701 23.87 13.40 20.55
C TRP A 701 24.04 13.70 22.04
N ASP A 702 24.25 14.97 22.37
CA ASP A 702 24.13 15.46 23.74
C ASP A 702 22.83 16.25 23.93
N LEU A 703 22.52 16.58 25.20
CA LEU A 703 21.31 17.33 25.56
C LEU A 703 21.28 18.72 24.90
N ALA A 704 22.44 19.38 24.75
CA ALA A 704 22.55 20.71 24.20
C ALA A 704 22.18 20.74 22.70
N LYS A 705 22.72 19.80 21.92
CA LYS A 705 22.39 19.60 20.51
C LYS A 705 20.93 19.22 20.30
N GLY A 706 20.37 18.37 21.17
CA GLY A 706 18.95 18.03 21.16
C GLY A 706 18.06 19.26 21.38
N ASN A 707 18.37 20.08 22.39
CA ASN A 707 17.63 21.31 22.68
C ASN A 707 17.79 22.38 21.58
N PHE A 708 18.98 22.48 20.99
CA PHE A 708 19.26 23.38 19.87
C PHE A 708 18.41 23.03 18.63
N LEU A 709 18.34 21.73 18.29
CA LEU A 709 17.49 21.26 17.19
C LEU A 709 16.00 21.57 17.46
N ILE A 710 15.50 21.28 18.66
CA ILE A 710 14.09 21.50 19.01
C ILE A 710 13.73 22.99 18.91
N SER A 711 14.52 23.85 19.55
CA SER A 711 14.28 25.30 19.53
C SER A 711 14.38 25.90 18.13
N SER A 712 15.35 25.45 17.32
CA SER A 712 15.50 25.88 15.93
C SER A 712 14.32 25.46 15.05
N ILE A 713 13.81 24.24 15.23
CA ILE A 713 12.61 23.78 14.50
C ILE A 713 11.38 24.60 14.87
N LEU A 714 11.14 24.85 16.16
CA LEU A 714 9.99 25.64 16.60
C LEU A 714 10.08 27.10 16.10
N ASN A 715 11.24 27.74 16.26
CA ASN A 715 11.45 29.13 15.82
C ASN A 715 11.42 29.26 14.29
N GLY A 716 12.11 28.38 13.57
CA GLY A 716 12.07 28.37 12.11
C GLY A 716 10.67 28.11 11.56
N THR A 717 9.85 27.32 12.25
CA THR A 717 8.43 27.12 11.88
C THR A 717 7.62 28.40 12.08
N ARG A 718 7.86 29.15 13.17
CA ARG A 718 7.24 30.47 13.40
C ARG A 718 7.66 31.50 12.34
N GLU A 719 8.89 31.40 11.84
CA GLU A 719 9.40 32.21 10.73
C GLU A 719 8.91 31.76 9.35
N GLY A 720 8.17 30.66 9.28
CA GLY A 720 7.64 30.11 8.03
C GLY A 720 8.64 29.29 7.20
N ARG A 721 9.80 28.95 7.77
CA ARG A 721 10.81 28.13 7.10
C ARG A 721 10.35 26.67 6.98
N THR A 722 10.84 25.98 5.95
CA THR A 722 10.53 24.55 5.79
C THR A 722 11.34 23.71 6.77
N LEU A 723 10.75 22.62 7.29
CA LEU A 723 11.44 21.70 8.19
C LEU A 723 12.78 21.20 7.60
N LYS A 724 12.83 20.94 6.29
CA LYS A 724 14.05 20.52 5.60
C LYS A 724 15.15 21.59 5.68
N SER A 725 14.82 22.84 5.36
CA SER A 725 15.79 23.95 5.43
C SER A 725 16.27 24.19 6.86
N ILE A 726 15.39 24.11 7.86
CA ILE A 726 15.79 24.27 9.26
C ILE A 726 16.75 23.15 9.68
N ILE A 727 16.43 21.90 9.31
CA ILE A 727 17.28 20.75 9.63
C ILE A 727 18.65 20.83 8.92
N GLU A 728 18.71 21.34 7.69
CA GLU A 728 19.97 21.54 6.97
C GLU A 728 20.86 22.58 7.65
N ASP A 729 20.29 23.71 8.09
CA ASP A 729 21.03 24.74 8.84
C ASP A 729 21.53 24.20 10.17
N VAL A 730 20.63 23.58 10.95
CA VAL A 730 20.99 22.98 12.25
C VAL A 730 22.06 21.91 12.08
N SER A 731 21.94 21.08 11.04
CA SER A 731 22.93 20.04 10.71
C SER A 731 24.32 20.62 10.52
N ASN A 732 24.43 21.72 9.79
CA ASN A 732 25.70 22.42 9.55
C ASN A 732 26.25 23.03 10.85
N GLU A 733 25.37 23.55 11.72
CA GLU A 733 25.76 24.22 12.96
C GLU A 733 26.23 23.26 14.06
N ILE A 734 25.52 22.14 14.28
CA ILE A 734 25.84 21.18 15.35
C ILE A 734 26.80 20.06 14.92
N GLY A 735 27.16 20.03 13.64
CA GLY A 735 28.04 19.02 13.03
C GLY A 735 27.42 17.62 12.98
N ILE A 736 26.09 17.50 12.91
CA ILE A 736 25.36 16.23 12.81
C ILE A 736 24.61 16.21 11.48
N SER A 737 24.74 15.13 10.71
CA SER A 737 24.06 15.04 9.40
C SER A 737 22.55 15.35 9.47
N ALA A 738 22.02 16.01 8.44
CA ALA A 738 20.60 16.34 8.31
C ALA A 738 19.68 15.11 8.47
N THR A 739 20.09 13.96 7.95
CA THR A 739 19.34 12.69 8.11
C THR A 739 19.30 12.23 9.56
N ALA A 740 20.40 12.37 10.30
CA ALA A 740 20.43 12.05 11.72
C ALA A 740 19.59 13.04 12.54
N CYS A 741 19.63 14.34 12.22
CA CYS A 741 18.77 15.36 12.82
C CYS A 741 17.28 15.06 12.59
N GLN A 742 16.91 14.69 11.36
CA GLN A 742 15.55 14.29 11.02
C GLN A 742 15.08 13.03 11.76
N SER A 743 15.96 12.03 11.86
CA SER A 743 15.68 10.80 12.63
C SER A 743 15.51 11.11 14.12
N TYR A 744 16.35 11.98 14.68
CA TYR A 744 16.24 12.42 16.07
C TYR A 744 14.92 13.16 16.34
N TRP A 745 14.55 14.12 15.49
CA TRP A 745 13.27 14.82 15.57
C TRP A 745 12.08 13.85 15.54
N SER A 746 12.12 12.85 14.66
CA SER A 746 11.01 11.89 14.50
C SER A 746 10.88 10.94 15.68
N ASN A 747 12.03 10.42 16.18
CA ASN A 747 12.06 9.25 17.05
C ASN A 747 12.41 9.55 18.51
N LYS A 748 13.11 10.66 18.79
CA LYS A 748 13.69 10.93 20.12
C LYS A 748 13.14 12.20 20.78
N VAL A 749 12.61 13.15 20.00
CA VAL A 749 12.03 14.37 20.56
C VAL A 749 10.72 14.04 21.29
N PRO A 750 10.54 14.51 22.54
CA PRO A 750 9.30 14.34 23.31
C PRO A 750 8.07 14.86 22.56
N GLU A 751 6.94 14.16 22.70
CA GLU A 751 5.72 14.43 21.93
C GLU A 751 5.18 15.85 22.13
N LYS A 752 5.30 16.42 23.33
CA LYS A 752 4.90 17.81 23.64
C LYS A 752 5.48 18.86 22.67
N TYR A 753 6.70 18.67 22.17
CA TYR A 753 7.31 19.62 21.24
C TYR A 753 6.83 19.42 19.80
N LYS A 754 6.40 18.19 19.45
CA LYS A 754 5.73 17.93 18.19
C LYS A 754 4.33 18.52 18.20
N GLU A 755 3.61 18.41 19.31
CA GLU A 755 2.32 19.08 19.53
C GLU A 755 2.47 20.60 19.41
N GLU A 756 3.49 21.20 20.03
CA GLU A 756 3.79 22.63 19.88
C GLU A 756 4.07 23.01 18.42
N PHE A 757 4.86 22.20 17.69
CA PHE A 757 5.09 22.40 16.25
C PHE A 757 3.77 22.37 15.45
N TYR A 758 2.87 21.43 15.74
CA TYR A 758 1.56 21.37 15.10
C TYR A 758 0.66 22.54 15.48
N ALA A 759 0.69 22.98 16.74
CA ALA A 759 -0.06 24.14 17.22
C ALA A 759 0.38 25.43 16.49
N ILE A 760 1.68 25.64 16.29
CA ILE A 760 2.20 26.77 15.51
C ILE A 760 1.67 26.73 14.06
N LYS A 761 1.67 25.56 13.41
CA LYS A 761 1.14 25.43 12.04
C LYS A 761 -0.37 25.68 11.98
N LEU A 762 -1.12 25.20 12.96
CA LEU A 762 -2.56 25.39 13.04
C LEU A 762 -2.91 26.87 13.28
N ASP A 763 -2.18 27.55 14.15
CA ASP A 763 -2.33 28.98 14.40
C ASP A 763 -2.07 29.80 13.12
N GLN A 764 -0.99 29.50 12.40
CA GLN A 764 -0.72 30.07 11.08
C GLN A 764 -1.79 29.71 10.03
N GLU A 765 -2.50 28.59 10.18
CA GLU A 765 -3.55 28.19 9.24
C GLU A 765 -4.88 28.93 9.50
N LEU A 766 -5.18 29.20 10.77
CA LEU A 766 -6.43 29.86 11.18
C LEU A 766 -6.34 31.39 11.08
N ASN A 767 -5.18 31.97 11.39
CA ASN A 767 -5.04 33.42 11.54
C ASN A 767 -4.49 34.09 10.28
N TRP A 768 -5.22 34.08 9.16
CA TRP A 768 -4.86 34.85 7.96
C TRP A 768 -5.41 36.27 8.02
N SER A 769 -4.55 37.29 7.93
CA SER A 769 -5.00 38.68 7.82
C SER A 769 -5.41 39.02 6.39
N ASP A 770 -6.21 40.07 6.20
CA ASP A 770 -6.54 40.59 4.88
C ASP A 770 -5.30 41.03 4.09
N GLU A 771 -4.28 41.53 4.80
CA GLU A 771 -3.00 41.91 4.22
C GLU A 771 -2.24 40.67 3.72
N ASP A 772 -2.18 39.59 4.50
CA ASP A 772 -1.57 38.32 4.07
C ASP A 772 -2.28 37.76 2.82
N MET A 773 -3.60 37.83 2.80
CA MET A 773 -4.40 37.37 1.67
C MET A 773 -4.16 38.21 0.41
N LYS A 774 -4.00 39.53 0.58
CA LYS A 774 -3.63 40.44 -0.49
C LYS A 774 -2.23 40.14 -1.02
N ILE A 775 -1.22 40.02 -0.15
CA ILE A 775 0.16 39.69 -0.53
C ILE A 775 0.19 38.34 -1.26
N LEU A 776 -0.49 37.32 -0.75
CA LEU A 776 -0.55 36.01 -1.38
C LEU A 776 -1.16 36.12 -2.79
N ASN A 777 -2.27 36.83 -2.94
CA ASN A 777 -2.94 37.03 -4.22
C ASN A 777 -2.06 37.82 -5.21
N ASP A 778 -1.38 38.88 -4.75
CA ASP A 778 -0.47 39.69 -5.58
C ASP A 778 0.72 38.85 -6.04
N LEU A 779 1.30 38.03 -5.16
CA LEU A 779 2.38 37.11 -5.50
C LEU A 779 1.99 36.15 -6.62
N ILE A 780 0.82 35.53 -6.52
CA ILE A 780 0.39 34.49 -7.47
C ILE A 780 -0.03 35.09 -8.81
N PHE A 781 -0.80 36.17 -8.78
CA PHE A 781 -1.55 36.62 -9.95
C PHE A 781 -0.98 37.89 -10.57
N VAL A 782 -0.09 38.60 -9.88
CA VAL A 782 0.51 39.84 -10.37
C VAL A 782 2.02 39.67 -10.54
N GLU A 783 2.76 39.42 -9.47
CA GLU A 783 4.22 39.46 -9.48
C GLU A 783 4.85 38.22 -10.13
N PHE A 784 4.36 37.03 -9.74
CA PHE A 784 4.88 35.75 -10.23
C PHE A 784 3.86 34.97 -11.06
N ALA A 785 2.98 35.68 -11.79
CA ALA A 785 1.97 35.07 -12.66
C ALA A 785 2.55 34.14 -13.75
N HIS A 786 3.83 34.31 -14.08
CA HIS A 786 4.57 33.49 -15.04
C HIS A 786 5.12 32.18 -14.44
N LEU A 787 5.14 32.05 -13.11
CA LEU A 787 5.60 30.85 -12.41
C LEU A 787 4.44 29.90 -12.15
N THR A 788 4.75 28.60 -12.08
CA THR A 788 3.77 27.62 -11.64
C THR A 788 3.46 27.80 -10.15
N PRO A 789 2.27 27.39 -9.67
CA PRO A 789 1.91 27.50 -8.25
C PRO A 789 2.97 26.89 -7.31
N TYR A 790 3.64 25.81 -7.71
CA TYR A 790 4.67 25.15 -6.90
C TYR A 790 5.97 25.95 -6.79
N GLU A 791 6.34 26.70 -7.82
CA GLU A 791 7.52 27.56 -7.83
C GLU A 791 7.29 28.84 -7.00
N VAL A 792 6.03 29.32 -6.93
CA VAL A 792 5.66 30.46 -6.09
C VAL A 792 5.66 30.13 -4.60
N LEU A 793 5.43 28.86 -4.22
CA LEU A 793 5.25 28.47 -2.82
C LEU A 793 6.42 28.84 -1.89
N PRO A 794 7.70 28.56 -2.22
CA PRO A 794 8.81 28.96 -1.37
C PRO A 794 8.92 30.49 -1.21
N ILE A 795 8.63 31.25 -2.27
CA ILE A 795 8.67 32.72 -2.28
C ILE A 795 7.58 33.27 -1.37
N ALA A 796 6.35 32.77 -1.53
CA ALA A 796 5.22 33.18 -0.73
C ALA A 796 5.37 32.78 0.75
N SER A 797 5.85 31.57 1.01
CA SER A 797 6.16 31.10 2.38
C SER A 797 7.15 32.02 3.09
N ASN A 798 8.23 32.42 2.41
CA ASN A 798 9.23 33.32 2.98
C ASN A 798 8.66 34.73 3.22
N ARG A 799 7.97 35.31 2.24
CA ARG A 799 7.42 36.67 2.37
C ARG A 799 6.31 36.79 3.41
N LEU A 800 5.43 35.79 3.50
CA LEU A 800 4.34 35.76 4.47
C LEU A 800 4.80 35.32 5.86
N LYS A 801 6.05 34.87 6.01
CA LYS A 801 6.58 34.25 7.25
C LYS A 801 5.65 33.14 7.77
N ARG A 802 5.10 32.35 6.86
CA ARG A 802 4.20 31.22 7.16
C ARG A 802 4.76 29.94 6.60
N HIS A 803 4.56 28.84 7.31
CA HIS A 803 5.08 27.54 6.91
C HIS A 803 4.54 27.14 5.52
N ILE A 804 5.41 26.58 4.67
CA ILE A 804 5.09 26.33 3.24
C ILE A 804 3.80 25.51 3.03
N ASP A 805 3.53 24.53 3.88
CA ASP A 805 2.31 23.73 3.81
C ASP A 805 1.04 24.56 4.06
N VAL A 806 1.13 25.53 4.96
CA VAL A 806 0.01 26.43 5.32
C VAL A 806 -0.28 27.36 4.14
N VAL A 807 0.77 27.95 3.56
CA VAL A 807 0.66 28.77 2.33
C VAL A 807 0.12 27.94 1.16
N ARG A 808 0.57 26.68 1.02
CA ARG A 808 0.08 25.76 -0.02
C ARG A 808 -1.41 25.48 0.09
N LYS A 809 -1.90 25.16 1.28
CA LYS A 809 -3.34 24.94 1.50
C LYS A 809 -4.14 26.19 1.11
N LYS A 810 -3.73 27.35 1.61
CA LYS A 810 -4.43 28.62 1.33
C LYS A 810 -4.41 29.01 -0.15
N LEU A 811 -3.27 28.80 -0.82
CA LEU A 811 -3.12 28.98 -2.26
C LEU A 811 -4.15 28.15 -3.05
N PHE A 812 -4.29 26.86 -2.72
CA PHE A 812 -5.23 25.99 -3.42
C PHE A 812 -6.69 26.31 -3.10
N GLU A 813 -7.00 26.74 -1.87
CA GLU A 813 -8.33 27.29 -1.53
C GLU A 813 -8.66 28.50 -2.40
N LEU A 814 -7.74 29.47 -2.51
CA LEU A 814 -7.92 30.67 -3.33
C LEU A 814 -8.15 30.34 -4.81
N GLN A 815 -7.36 29.40 -5.36
CA GLN A 815 -7.53 28.95 -6.74
C GLN A 815 -8.89 28.27 -6.95
N ARG A 816 -9.34 27.46 -5.99
CA ARG A 816 -10.65 26.80 -6.03
C ARG A 816 -11.78 27.83 -6.00
N SER A 817 -11.73 28.80 -5.09
CA SER A 817 -12.74 29.85 -4.99
C SER A 817 -12.81 30.73 -6.23
N LYS A 818 -11.66 31.03 -6.88
CA LYS A 818 -11.66 31.74 -8.17
C LYS A 818 -12.30 30.94 -9.30
N ARG A 819 -12.04 29.63 -9.39
CA ARG A 819 -12.69 28.76 -10.39
C ARG A 819 -14.19 28.70 -10.19
N LEU A 820 -14.66 28.67 -8.95
CA LEU A 820 -16.09 28.68 -8.63
C LEU A 820 -16.78 30.02 -8.93
N LYS A 821 -16.05 31.15 -8.94
CA LYS A 821 -16.60 32.45 -9.31
C LYS A 821 -16.63 32.69 -10.83
N ASN A 822 -15.81 31.98 -11.59
CA ASN A 822 -15.71 32.11 -13.04
C ASN A 822 -16.60 31.13 -13.81
N ASN A 823 -17.16 30.14 -13.12
CA ASN A 823 -18.18 29.21 -13.62
C ASN A 823 -19.55 29.68 -13.13
#